data_AF-A0A6B2LY27-F1
#
_entry.id   AF-A0A6B2LY27-F1
#
_cell.length_a   1.000
_cell.length_b   1.000
_cell.length_c   1.000
_cell.angle_alpha   90.00
_cell.angle_beta   90.00
_cell.angle_gamma   90.00
#
_symmetry.space_group_name_H-M   'P 1'
#
loop_
_entity.id
_entity.type
_entity.pdbx_description
1 polymer ?
#
loop_
_entity_poly.entity_id
_entity_poly.type
_entity_poly.pdbx_seq_one_letter_code
_entity_poly.pdbx_strand_id
1 'polypeptide(L)'
;MPRYTVLIITFCLHCASVAELPYGPIRAAYEFTYGDAYSAAVELPAYRIVDLGAGITPVSINDSMMILMSTDDKKLIQWGGGERSIMNDNFRYSDWARLNEEKSVVTTSMTPENEFEMRFWLEGDASHCLVENEDCLPYPPYYWWPYAFNDQDQLVLHQEAESGFFAFAPYTLRIETDLLNLRSGTCEELSSYEYYIDENYDLHQGGILYTVNDINNYGETVGEVYSDSAFSDDSGITYYHQDQYFALNKETVLDFEPLQITDMGTVLGRSLGPQFGLVILDQFGQRSIGPVLTELESVVPCISNPLDGLEEIVIENHYWKRMSETDFSGRPTGQPSPDFWEGSIDNLIMDTGSWAQLKATCISASGRIAGTGRFFDWATFQWEDRGFLLMPQLLVPDWDRNGTIDITDQKQAAKNFPWYFWVNDDDDSGDLARSWADDMPESADADWESPGVDGLRDVVDFFPVHLDIQDFLAAVENIDDVEVSLSQADAALNFVYTSLLPEEMGKIHESRLETGFGPLFSSPLESAEVQAISSQATILSAAFIRRIRDENRGVLLMEGAHPSTEPLVMNYHYRGDLVFSCELPLSISPVGEMFRVANLRNVDPKFSQADPGPWPTDLGEPPNLPDAYLRSFKDSLPTLVHIHGYNWGGDQAPAAHAEIFKRFFQTGSCARYVGVTWFGDEGTLELIGTSFDYNENVINAFITAGYLPEALATLAAPLTSVFAHSLGNMVASSAIVDHGWNVLNYFMLNAAVPTEAYLGEQEDRRKMVNPDWKDEGSDQSDYPEFLMPSYWSALFQPDDHRSLLSWKTRFGGVSGNTICHNFFSTGEDILRSGNGDLPALFEDIWKTELIWVYNEMVKGTSTLATSLTGDVHGGWGFNFSHMDWINPGGAAHPPAGEWIRMLPAEAALIDPEELITEPFFRPFSSGDSDFPDWSDGSWLYGNKEEANAHLPPASFVGASPNAIKNHAKILAEGLPAHSAPAGSNSLPKLPLLLNYDLDKVIRQALFWPFRSPAEKQDRWLHSDYLNPALPFVAELYRICVKSINP
;
A
#
# COMPACT_ATOMS: atom_id res chain seq x y z
N MET A 1 10.74 -73.13 -17.72
CA MET A 1 9.33 -73.47 -17.43
C MET A 1 8.70 -72.30 -16.67
N PRO A 2 7.41 -72.03 -16.87
CA PRO A 2 6.91 -70.69 -17.19
C PRO A 2 5.78 -70.17 -16.27
N ARG A 3 5.37 -68.91 -16.50
CA ARG A 3 4.01 -68.30 -16.46
C ARG A 3 3.91 -67.02 -15.60
N TYR A 4 3.76 -65.83 -16.23
CA TYR A 4 2.56 -65.21 -16.86
C TYR A 4 1.58 -64.71 -15.76
N THR A 5 1.05 -63.47 -15.69
CA THR A 5 0.46 -62.52 -16.67
C THR A 5 0.24 -61.17 -15.94
N VAL A 6 0.72 -60.00 -16.39
CA VAL A 6 0.08 -58.95 -17.24
C VAL A 6 -1.34 -58.48 -16.82
N LEU A 7 -1.50 -57.17 -16.58
CA LEU A 7 -2.59 -56.40 -17.18
C LEU A 7 -2.09 -54.99 -17.54
N ILE A 8 -2.05 -54.74 -18.85
CA ILE A 8 -1.82 -53.44 -19.50
C ILE A 8 -3.21 -52.85 -19.77
N ILE A 9 -3.40 -51.56 -19.51
CA ILE A 9 -4.36 -50.74 -20.25
C ILE A 9 -3.62 -49.48 -20.73
N THR A 10 -3.38 -49.45 -22.04
CA THR A 10 -2.90 -48.33 -22.84
C THR A 10 -4.10 -47.50 -23.29
N PHE A 11 -4.00 -46.18 -23.30
CA PHE A 11 -4.67 -45.35 -24.32
C PHE A 11 -3.77 -44.20 -24.77
N CYS A 12 -3.92 -43.87 -26.05
CA CYS A 12 -2.90 -43.34 -26.96
C CYS A 12 -2.55 -41.86 -26.81
N LEU A 13 -1.30 -41.59 -27.21
CA LEU A 13 -0.82 -40.32 -27.75
C LEU A 13 -1.75 -39.75 -28.84
N HIS A 14 -1.95 -38.44 -28.79
CA HIS A 14 -2.08 -37.59 -29.97
C HIS A 14 -1.06 -36.46 -29.85
N CYS A 15 -0.07 -36.49 -30.73
CA CYS A 15 0.84 -35.37 -30.97
C CYS A 15 0.04 -34.19 -31.54
N ALA A 16 0.05 -33.07 -30.84
CA ALA A 16 -0.15 -31.76 -31.44
C ALA A 16 1.19 -31.03 -31.32
N SER A 17 1.77 -30.71 -32.48
CA SER A 17 2.94 -29.86 -32.62
C SER A 17 2.62 -28.48 -32.05
N VAL A 18 3.24 -28.14 -30.92
CA VAL A 18 3.31 -26.76 -30.42
C VAL A 18 4.76 -26.33 -30.61
N ALA A 19 4.92 -25.18 -31.25
CA ALA A 19 6.21 -24.59 -31.59
C ALA A 19 7.10 -24.42 -30.36
N GLU A 20 8.40 -24.69 -30.53
CA GLU A 20 9.45 -24.33 -29.60
C GLU A 20 9.37 -22.83 -29.28
N LEU A 21 9.14 -22.50 -28.01
CA LEU A 21 9.47 -21.19 -27.44
C LEU A 21 10.84 -21.32 -26.76
N PRO A 22 11.76 -20.35 -26.92
CA PRO A 22 13.06 -20.41 -26.28
C PRO A 22 12.94 -19.96 -24.81
N TYR A 23 13.47 -20.77 -23.89
CA TYR A 23 13.69 -20.48 -22.46
C TYR A 23 12.45 -20.09 -21.61
N GLY A 24 11.76 -21.11 -21.09
CA GLY A 24 10.88 -20.97 -19.91
C GLY A 24 11.49 -21.68 -18.69
N PRO A 25 11.20 -21.24 -17.45
CA PRO A 25 11.80 -21.77 -16.24
C PRO A 25 11.52 -23.26 -16.06
N ILE A 26 12.56 -24.04 -15.77
CA ILE A 26 12.45 -25.46 -15.46
C ILE A 26 12.26 -25.59 -13.94
N ARG A 27 11.08 -26.04 -13.50
CA ARG A 27 10.89 -26.49 -12.12
C ARG A 27 11.79 -27.70 -11.85
N ALA A 28 12.68 -27.61 -10.86
CA ALA A 28 13.31 -28.79 -10.27
C ALA A 28 12.31 -29.46 -9.30
N ALA A 29 11.23 -30.07 -9.81
CA ALA A 29 10.17 -30.60 -8.97
C ALA A 29 10.50 -31.97 -8.35
N TYR A 30 10.44 -32.04 -7.01
CA TYR A 30 9.89 -33.20 -6.30
C TYR A 30 8.69 -32.71 -5.48
N GLU A 31 7.46 -33.14 -5.81
CA GLU A 31 6.31 -32.92 -4.92
C GLU A 31 6.53 -33.72 -3.63
N PHE A 32 7.09 -33.10 -2.61
CA PHE A 32 7.10 -33.61 -1.25
C PHE A 32 5.96 -32.97 -0.47
N THR A 33 5.05 -33.79 0.06
CA THR A 33 3.99 -33.36 0.97
C THR A 33 4.49 -33.51 2.40
N TYR A 34 4.79 -32.40 3.07
CA TYR A 34 5.03 -32.38 4.51
C TYR A 34 4.07 -31.38 5.15
N GLY A 35 3.15 -31.87 5.99
CA GLY A 35 2.12 -31.02 6.58
C GLY A 35 1.17 -30.40 5.54
N ASP A 36 0.20 -29.62 5.99
CA ASP A 36 -0.85 -29.07 5.15
C ASP A 36 -0.39 -27.87 4.26
N ALA A 37 0.88 -27.84 3.82
CA ALA A 37 1.49 -26.75 3.04
C ALA A 37 2.02 -27.23 1.66
N TYR A 38 2.04 -26.32 0.67
CA TYR A 38 2.54 -26.57 -0.70
C TYR A 38 3.86 -25.81 -0.93
N SER A 39 4.81 -26.40 -1.67
CA SER A 39 6.03 -25.72 -2.12
C SER A 39 5.76 -24.97 -3.44
N ALA A 40 5.81 -23.63 -3.46
CA ALA A 40 5.56 -22.91 -4.71
C ALA A 40 5.99 -21.43 -4.83
N ALA A 41 6.32 -20.70 -3.76
CA ALA A 41 6.63 -19.27 -3.91
C ALA A 41 8.15 -19.02 -4.01
N VAL A 42 8.56 -18.30 -5.05
CA VAL A 42 9.88 -17.68 -5.16
C VAL A 42 9.67 -16.19 -5.39
N GLU A 43 10.30 -15.38 -4.55
CA GLU A 43 10.37 -13.94 -4.73
C GLU A 43 11.82 -13.55 -5.03
N LEU A 44 12.07 -13.17 -6.28
CA LEU A 44 13.40 -12.75 -6.71
C LEU A 44 13.64 -11.30 -6.28
N PRO A 45 14.84 -10.97 -5.80
CA PRO A 45 15.24 -9.58 -5.67
C PRO A 45 15.28 -8.92 -7.06
N ALA A 46 15.06 -7.60 -7.11
CA ALA A 46 15.35 -6.84 -8.32
C ALA A 46 16.39 -5.76 -8.01
N TYR A 47 17.53 -5.92 -8.64
CA TYR A 47 18.75 -5.18 -8.41
C TYR A 47 19.08 -4.25 -9.57
N ARG A 48 19.89 -3.23 -9.24
CA ARG A 48 20.66 -2.38 -10.14
C ARG A 48 22.13 -2.77 -10.07
N ILE A 49 22.88 -2.37 -11.08
CA ILE A 49 24.33 -2.58 -11.13
C ILE A 49 25.05 -1.29 -10.72
N VAL A 50 25.94 -1.39 -9.75
CA VAL A 50 27.00 -0.40 -9.51
C VAL A 50 28.29 -0.86 -10.16
N ASP A 51 28.86 0.03 -10.97
CA ASP A 51 30.14 -0.17 -11.65
C ASP A 51 31.30 0.07 -10.67
N LEU A 52 32.02 -1.00 -10.32
CA LEU A 52 33.21 -0.92 -9.47
C LEU A 52 34.46 -0.52 -10.27
N GLY A 53 34.37 -0.49 -11.61
CA GLY A 53 35.41 -0.06 -12.53
C GLY A 53 36.07 -1.20 -13.32
N ALA A 54 36.88 -0.83 -14.31
CA ALA A 54 37.62 -1.75 -15.17
C ALA A 54 38.83 -2.38 -14.49
N GLY A 55 39.15 -3.62 -14.88
CA GLY A 55 40.30 -4.38 -14.36
C GLY A 55 40.16 -4.75 -12.88
N ILE A 56 38.91 -4.85 -12.40
CA ILE A 56 38.53 -5.18 -11.02
C ILE A 56 37.82 -6.54 -11.01
N THR A 57 38.23 -7.42 -10.10
CA THR A 57 37.55 -8.68 -9.81
C THR A 57 37.20 -8.76 -8.32
N PRO A 58 35.92 -8.67 -7.94
CA PRO A 58 35.50 -8.91 -6.56
C PRO A 58 35.86 -10.34 -6.13
N VAL A 59 36.34 -10.48 -4.90
CA VAL A 59 36.83 -11.74 -4.30
C VAL A 59 35.97 -12.15 -3.12
N SER A 60 35.49 -11.19 -2.33
CA SER A 60 34.68 -11.42 -1.13
C SER A 60 33.89 -10.16 -0.80
N ILE A 61 32.71 -10.31 -0.21
CA ILE A 61 31.79 -9.23 0.17
C ILE A 61 31.13 -9.61 1.50
N ASN A 62 30.80 -8.60 2.32
CA ASN A 62 30.01 -8.77 3.54
C ASN A 62 28.77 -7.87 3.54
N ASP A 63 27.94 -8.00 4.58
CA ASP A 63 26.70 -7.25 4.74
C ASP A 63 26.93 -5.77 5.09
N SER A 64 28.15 -5.38 5.46
CA SER A 64 28.52 -3.97 5.69
C SER A 64 28.95 -3.24 4.41
N MET A 65 28.63 -3.76 3.22
CA MET A 65 29.03 -3.20 1.91
C MET A 65 30.54 -3.03 1.71
N MET A 66 31.32 -3.85 2.42
CA MET A 66 32.75 -3.94 2.21
C MET A 66 33.04 -5.02 1.18
N ILE A 67 33.87 -4.70 0.19
CA ILE A 67 34.23 -5.60 -0.91
C ILE A 67 35.75 -5.70 -0.97
N LEU A 68 36.26 -6.94 -0.95
CA LEU A 68 37.64 -7.22 -1.33
C LEU A 68 37.71 -7.45 -2.82
N MET A 69 38.65 -6.79 -3.48
CA MET A 69 38.78 -6.80 -4.92
C MET A 69 40.25 -7.00 -5.33
N SER A 70 40.47 -7.91 -6.27
CA SER A 70 41.74 -8.03 -6.98
C SER A 70 41.76 -7.09 -8.17
N THR A 71 42.92 -6.52 -8.46
CA THR A 71 43.15 -5.70 -9.65
C THR A 71 44.05 -6.39 -10.68
N ASP A 72 43.98 -5.96 -11.94
CA ASP A 72 44.88 -6.42 -13.00
C ASP A 72 46.37 -6.17 -12.72
N ASP A 73 46.70 -5.12 -11.96
CA ASP A 73 48.06 -4.81 -11.51
C ASP A 73 48.50 -5.60 -10.26
N LYS A 74 47.75 -6.65 -9.91
CA LYS A 74 48.06 -7.60 -8.82
C LYS A 74 48.04 -6.98 -7.44
N LYS A 75 47.01 -6.17 -7.16
CA LYS A 75 46.75 -5.62 -5.83
C LYS A 75 45.47 -6.17 -5.25
N LEU A 76 45.46 -6.32 -3.93
CA LEU A 76 44.24 -6.51 -3.15
C LEU A 76 43.81 -5.14 -2.64
N ILE A 77 42.60 -4.73 -3.01
CA ILE A 77 41.97 -3.49 -2.60
C ILE A 77 40.75 -3.83 -1.78
N GLN A 78 40.56 -3.12 -0.67
CA GLN A 78 39.31 -3.07 0.05
C GLN A 78 38.54 -1.83 -0.42
N TRP A 79 37.27 -2.03 -0.74
CA TRP A 79 36.35 -0.97 -1.11
C TRP A 79 35.15 -0.93 -0.17
N GLY A 80 34.76 0.27 0.25
CA GLY A 80 33.59 0.50 1.09
C GLY A 80 33.03 1.89 0.84
N GLY A 81 31.78 1.98 0.35
CA GLY A 81 31.09 3.26 0.17
C GLY A 81 31.81 4.29 -0.72
N GLY A 82 32.65 3.83 -1.66
CA GLY A 82 33.48 4.68 -2.53
C GLY A 82 34.94 4.77 -2.12
N GLU A 83 35.26 4.54 -0.84
CA GLU A 83 36.63 4.51 -0.33
C GLU A 83 37.40 3.30 -0.87
N ARG A 84 38.68 3.49 -1.24
CA ARG A 84 39.58 2.43 -1.72
C ARG A 84 40.86 2.44 -0.90
N SER A 85 41.16 1.36 -0.22
CA SER A 85 42.41 1.14 0.50
C SER A 85 43.16 -0.05 -0.12
N ILE A 86 44.44 0.15 -0.44
CA ILE A 86 45.30 -0.95 -0.89
C ILE A 86 45.69 -1.74 0.36
N MET A 87 45.30 -3.00 0.40
CA MET A 87 45.66 -3.92 1.49
C MET A 87 46.94 -4.68 1.19
N ASN A 88 47.17 -5.04 -0.08
CA ASN A 88 48.33 -5.79 -0.50
C ASN A 88 48.77 -5.41 -1.93
N ASP A 89 50.04 -5.04 -2.10
CA ASP A 89 50.62 -4.64 -3.38
C ASP A 89 51.08 -5.81 -4.27
N ASN A 90 51.03 -7.06 -3.78
CA ASN A 90 51.49 -8.24 -4.53
C ASN A 90 50.52 -9.42 -4.38
N PHE A 91 49.25 -9.17 -4.69
CA PHE A 91 48.18 -10.16 -4.66
C PHE A 91 47.96 -10.77 -6.06
N ARG A 92 48.24 -12.06 -6.21
CA ARG A 92 48.07 -12.80 -7.47
C ARG A 92 46.67 -13.40 -7.53
N TYR A 93 46.22 -13.70 -8.75
CA TYR A 93 44.92 -14.36 -8.97
C TYR A 93 44.78 -15.72 -8.25
N SER A 94 45.89 -16.41 -7.98
CA SER A 94 45.91 -17.67 -7.22
C SER A 94 45.92 -17.49 -5.71
N ASP A 95 46.05 -16.26 -5.21
CA ASP A 95 46.19 -15.99 -3.79
C ASP A 95 44.81 -15.99 -3.12
N TRP A 96 44.76 -16.43 -1.87
CA TRP A 96 43.52 -16.55 -1.12
C TRP A 96 43.24 -15.27 -0.33
N ALA A 97 41.99 -14.81 -0.35
CA ALA A 97 41.51 -13.72 0.50
C ALA A 97 40.06 -13.95 0.92
N ARG A 98 39.75 -13.64 2.17
CA ARG A 98 38.41 -13.69 2.75
C ARG A 98 38.15 -12.49 3.65
N LEU A 99 36.91 -12.04 3.60
CA LEU A 99 36.30 -11.04 4.47
C LEU A 99 35.18 -11.74 5.24
N ASN A 100 35.08 -11.49 6.54
CA ASN A 100 33.96 -11.96 7.35
C ASN A 100 32.97 -10.82 7.67
N GLU A 101 31.85 -11.16 8.31
CA GLU A 101 30.79 -10.20 8.62
C GLU A 101 31.22 -9.17 9.69
N GLU A 102 32.18 -9.53 10.54
CA GLU A 102 32.82 -8.63 11.52
C GLU A 102 33.91 -7.73 10.90
N LYS A 103 34.01 -7.65 9.56
CA LYS A 103 34.96 -6.80 8.81
C LYS A 103 36.44 -7.16 8.98
N SER A 104 36.74 -8.30 9.57
CA SER A 104 38.11 -8.83 9.59
C SER A 104 38.45 -9.42 8.22
N VAL A 105 39.73 -9.30 7.85
CA VAL A 105 40.24 -9.78 6.56
C VAL A 105 41.43 -10.69 6.79
N VAL A 106 41.47 -11.80 6.07
CA VAL A 106 42.66 -12.66 5.98
C VAL A 106 43.06 -12.79 4.52
N THR A 107 44.36 -12.67 4.24
CA THR A 107 44.91 -12.90 2.91
C THR A 107 46.26 -13.58 2.95
N THR A 108 46.55 -14.35 1.91
CA THR A 108 47.90 -14.86 1.61
C THR A 108 48.52 -14.04 0.50
N SER A 109 49.83 -13.88 0.52
CA SER A 109 50.58 -13.42 -0.64
C SER A 109 51.98 -14.00 -0.64
N MET A 110 52.64 -13.90 -1.78
CA MET A 110 54.04 -14.29 -1.88
C MET A 110 54.93 -13.05 -1.91
N THR A 111 55.97 -13.00 -1.09
CA THR A 111 56.93 -11.90 -1.06
C THR A 111 57.74 -11.83 -2.36
N PRO A 112 58.42 -10.71 -2.65
CA PRO A 112 59.34 -10.61 -3.79
C PRO A 112 60.45 -11.67 -3.78
N GLU A 113 60.85 -12.12 -2.60
CA GLU A 113 61.83 -13.19 -2.35
C GLU A 113 61.25 -14.60 -2.54
N ASN A 114 59.97 -14.69 -2.92
CA ASN A 114 59.26 -15.94 -3.17
C ASN A 114 58.98 -16.75 -1.88
N GLU A 115 58.84 -16.05 -0.74
CA GLU A 115 58.41 -16.58 0.56
C GLU A 115 56.90 -16.37 0.73
N PHE A 116 56.18 -17.30 1.37
CA PHE A 116 54.76 -17.14 1.64
C PHE A 116 54.51 -16.30 2.91
N GLU A 117 53.57 -15.38 2.83
CA GLU A 117 53.19 -14.47 3.92
C GLU A 117 51.66 -14.47 4.07
N MET A 118 51.18 -14.62 5.30
CA MET A 118 49.77 -14.42 5.64
C MET A 118 49.62 -13.15 6.46
N ARG A 119 48.70 -12.31 6.01
CA ARG A 119 48.34 -11.07 6.68
C ARG A 119 46.89 -11.17 7.13
N PHE A 120 46.63 -10.69 8.33
CA PHE A 120 45.28 -10.55 8.82
C PHE A 120 45.07 -9.17 9.44
N TRP A 121 43.87 -8.63 9.24
CA TRP A 121 43.41 -7.37 9.79
C TRP A 121 42.16 -7.69 10.61
N LEU A 122 42.22 -7.45 11.91
CA LEU A 122 41.05 -7.57 12.77
C LEU A 122 40.28 -6.24 12.76
N GLU A 123 38.96 -6.31 12.96
CA GLU A 123 38.17 -5.09 13.10
C GLU A 123 38.76 -4.14 14.15
N GLY A 124 38.96 -2.87 13.77
CA GLY A 124 39.50 -1.82 14.63
C GLY A 124 41.03 -1.71 14.64
N ASP A 125 41.76 -2.66 14.03
CA ASP A 125 43.22 -2.61 13.93
C ASP A 125 43.67 -1.98 12.59
N ALA A 126 44.39 -0.86 12.68
CA ALA A 126 44.86 -0.13 11.50
C ALA A 126 46.05 -0.80 10.78
N SER A 127 46.72 -1.76 11.43
CA SER A 127 47.87 -2.47 10.89
C SER A 127 47.57 -3.96 10.85
N HIS A 128 47.94 -4.61 9.74
CA HIS A 128 47.93 -6.07 9.72
C HIS A 128 48.87 -6.62 10.77
N CYS A 129 48.48 -7.77 11.30
CA CYS A 129 49.38 -8.65 12.01
C CYS A 129 49.90 -9.71 11.03
N LEU A 130 51.14 -10.12 11.25
CA LEU A 130 51.75 -11.25 10.56
C LEU A 130 51.63 -12.47 11.45
N VAL A 131 51.21 -13.59 10.86
CA VAL A 131 51.47 -14.88 11.47
C VAL A 131 52.90 -15.24 11.05
N GLU A 132 53.89 -14.91 11.89
CA GLU A 132 55.27 -15.33 11.65
C GLU A 132 55.41 -16.84 11.92
N ASN A 133 56.33 -17.48 11.20
CA ASN A 133 56.54 -18.93 11.20
C ASN A 133 56.81 -19.53 12.60
N GLU A 134 57.22 -18.70 13.57
CA GLU A 134 57.59 -19.12 14.93
C GLU A 134 56.49 -18.87 15.99
N ASP A 135 55.44 -18.09 15.68
CA ASP A 135 54.56 -17.53 16.71
C ASP A 135 53.37 -18.43 17.10
N CYS A 136 53.00 -19.39 16.26
CA CYS A 136 51.81 -20.22 16.47
C CYS A 136 52.06 -21.75 16.43
N LEU A 137 53.27 -22.21 16.11
CA LEU A 137 53.45 -23.55 15.54
C LEU A 137 54.41 -24.45 16.35
N PRO A 138 54.10 -25.75 16.56
CA PRO A 138 54.92 -26.67 17.34
C PRO A 138 56.22 -27.12 16.64
N TYR A 139 56.32 -26.95 15.31
CA TYR A 139 57.49 -27.25 14.48
C TYR A 139 57.62 -26.15 13.40
N PRO A 140 58.82 -25.83 12.86
CA PRO A 140 58.94 -24.88 11.75
C PRO A 140 58.40 -25.53 10.46
N PRO A 141 57.21 -25.17 9.94
CA PRO A 141 56.70 -25.71 8.69
C PRO A 141 57.50 -25.19 7.50
N TYR A 142 57.48 -25.96 6.41
CA TYR A 142 58.01 -25.55 5.11
C TYR A 142 56.90 -25.15 4.13
N TYR A 143 55.64 -25.57 4.36
CA TYR A 143 54.44 -25.08 3.68
C TYR A 143 53.26 -24.97 4.65
N TRP A 144 52.39 -24.00 4.40
CA TRP A 144 51.12 -23.82 5.10
C TRP A 144 50.11 -23.11 4.19
N TRP A 145 48.82 -23.40 4.35
CA TRP A 145 47.74 -22.90 3.50
C TRP A 145 46.43 -22.68 4.29
N PRO A 146 45.76 -21.51 4.19
CA PRO A 146 44.46 -21.30 4.82
C PRO A 146 43.36 -21.97 4.01
N TYR A 147 42.36 -22.50 4.71
CA TYR A 147 41.23 -23.17 4.07
C TYR A 147 39.90 -22.47 4.33
N ALA A 148 39.60 -22.13 5.58
CA ALA A 148 38.30 -21.60 5.98
C ALA A 148 38.44 -20.48 7.02
N PHE A 149 37.54 -19.50 6.98
CA PHE A 149 37.53 -18.35 7.89
C PHE A 149 36.09 -17.94 8.21
N ASN A 150 35.74 -17.82 9.49
CA ASN A 150 34.39 -17.50 9.95
C ASN A 150 34.32 -16.13 10.66
N ASP A 151 33.11 -15.77 11.11
CA ASP A 151 32.84 -14.48 11.77
C ASP A 151 33.36 -14.45 13.22
N GLN A 152 33.75 -15.58 13.80
CA GLN A 152 34.39 -15.66 15.12
C GLN A 152 35.91 -15.40 15.08
N ASP A 153 36.42 -14.89 13.94
CA ASP A 153 37.84 -14.72 13.64
C ASP A 153 38.65 -16.01 13.83
N GLN A 154 38.05 -17.15 13.48
CA GLN A 154 38.70 -18.44 13.49
C GLN A 154 39.14 -18.82 12.07
N LEU A 155 40.40 -19.19 11.94
CA LEU A 155 41.03 -19.57 10.68
C LEU A 155 41.42 -21.04 10.75
N VAL A 156 40.95 -21.84 9.78
CA VAL A 156 41.46 -23.19 9.60
C VAL A 156 42.70 -23.15 8.73
N LEU A 157 43.80 -23.67 9.28
CA LEU A 157 45.11 -23.64 8.67
C LEU A 157 45.64 -25.07 8.50
N HIS A 158 46.10 -25.38 7.29
CA HIS A 158 46.82 -26.60 7.00
C HIS A 158 48.33 -26.34 6.97
N GLN A 159 49.12 -27.28 7.49
CA GLN A 159 50.56 -27.12 7.67
C GLN A 159 51.30 -28.41 7.34
N GLU A 160 52.47 -28.27 6.74
CA GLU A 160 53.40 -29.36 6.52
C GLU A 160 54.77 -29.02 7.12
N ALA A 161 55.27 -29.90 7.98
CA ALA A 161 56.54 -29.76 8.69
C ALA A 161 57.48 -30.95 8.43
N GLU A 162 58.76 -30.67 8.22
CA GLU A 162 59.78 -31.69 7.91
C GLU A 162 60.89 -31.77 8.96
N SER A 163 61.34 -32.99 9.29
CA SER A 163 62.46 -33.21 10.21
C SER A 163 63.84 -33.20 9.52
N GLY A 164 63.92 -33.04 8.19
CA GLY A 164 65.17 -33.07 7.40
C GLY A 164 64.94 -33.00 5.88
N PHE A 165 66.01 -32.90 5.08
CA PHE A 165 65.94 -32.77 3.61
C PHE A 165 65.34 -34.04 2.95
N PHE A 166 64.28 -33.88 2.13
CA PHE A 166 63.46 -34.93 1.44
C PHE A 166 64.21 -35.99 0.58
N ALA A 167 65.54 -36.04 0.63
CA ALA A 167 66.38 -36.94 -0.17
C ALA A 167 67.15 -37.99 0.64
N PHE A 168 67.15 -37.92 1.97
CA PHE A 168 67.96 -38.82 2.82
C PHE A 168 67.14 -39.34 4.01
N ALA A 169 66.91 -40.66 4.05
CA ALA A 169 66.35 -41.30 5.22
C ALA A 169 67.36 -41.30 6.39
N PRO A 170 66.91 -41.18 7.66
CA PRO A 170 65.52 -41.06 8.07
C PRO A 170 64.98 -39.63 7.97
N TYR A 171 63.73 -39.47 7.55
CA TYR A 171 63.01 -38.18 7.59
C TYR A 171 61.54 -38.40 7.98
N THR A 172 60.95 -37.38 8.60
CA THR A 172 59.54 -37.32 8.99
C THR A 172 58.90 -36.12 8.31
N LEU A 173 57.77 -36.32 7.65
CA LEU A 173 56.85 -35.29 7.19
C LEU A 173 55.61 -35.37 8.09
N ARG A 174 55.32 -34.29 8.81
CA ARG A 174 54.15 -34.15 9.67
C ARG A 174 53.21 -33.15 9.01
N ILE A 175 51.96 -33.53 8.88
CA ILE A 175 50.91 -32.72 8.27
C ILE A 175 49.85 -32.47 9.34
N GLU A 176 49.51 -31.21 9.58
CA GLU A 176 48.56 -30.79 10.60
C GLU A 176 47.48 -29.91 9.98
N THR A 177 46.26 -30.06 10.47
CA THR A 177 45.18 -29.11 10.22
C THR A 177 44.74 -28.56 11.57
N ASP A 178 44.89 -27.26 11.73
CA ASP A 178 44.69 -26.54 12.99
C ASP A 178 43.58 -25.50 12.85
N LEU A 179 42.85 -25.27 13.93
CA LEU A 179 41.93 -24.16 14.09
C LEU A 179 42.62 -23.07 14.93
N LEU A 180 42.97 -21.96 14.29
CA LEU A 180 43.59 -20.81 14.93
C LEU A 180 42.53 -19.75 15.24
N ASN A 181 42.40 -19.37 16.51
CA ASN A 181 41.61 -18.21 16.90
C ASN A 181 42.49 -16.95 16.87
N LEU A 182 42.27 -16.07 15.88
CA LEU A 182 43.18 -14.95 15.61
C LEU A 182 43.21 -13.91 16.73
N ARG A 183 42.10 -13.70 17.47
CA ARG A 183 42.05 -12.73 18.57
C ARG A 183 42.77 -13.20 19.83
N SER A 184 42.61 -14.47 20.18
CA SER A 184 43.22 -15.03 21.39
C SER A 184 44.61 -15.62 21.14
N GLY A 185 44.96 -15.89 19.88
CA GLY A 185 46.16 -16.60 19.48
C GLY A 185 46.14 -18.09 19.85
N THR A 186 45.01 -18.63 20.30
CA THR A 186 44.93 -20.06 20.64
C THR A 186 44.83 -20.91 19.39
N CYS A 187 45.54 -22.03 19.38
CA CYS A 187 45.54 -23.01 18.32
C CYS A 187 45.01 -24.37 18.83
N GLU A 188 44.08 -24.98 18.10
CA GLU A 188 43.52 -26.31 18.36
C GLU A 188 43.81 -27.25 17.18
N GLU A 189 44.47 -28.39 17.44
CA GLU A 189 44.74 -29.40 16.41
C GLU A 189 43.44 -30.16 16.05
N LEU A 190 42.95 -29.99 14.83
CA LEU A 190 41.80 -30.74 14.30
C LEU A 190 42.22 -32.13 13.79
N SER A 191 43.42 -32.21 13.20
CA SER A 191 43.96 -33.45 12.68
C SER A 191 45.47 -33.40 12.53
N SER A 192 46.12 -34.55 12.74
CA SER A 192 47.54 -34.74 12.47
C SER A 192 47.76 -36.07 11.73
N TYR A 193 48.65 -36.02 10.74
CA TYR A 193 49.05 -37.14 9.93
C TYR A 193 50.57 -37.14 9.78
N GLU A 194 51.21 -38.26 10.12
CA GLU A 194 52.67 -38.39 10.08
C GLU A 194 53.10 -39.46 9.08
N TYR A 195 54.10 -39.09 8.27
CA TYR A 195 54.81 -39.93 7.33
C TYR A 195 56.27 -40.00 7.76
N TYR A 196 56.76 -41.19 8.10
CA TYR A 196 58.13 -41.42 8.56
C TYR A 196 58.80 -42.50 7.69
N ILE A 197 59.94 -42.17 7.08
CA ILE A 197 60.82 -43.15 6.46
C ILE A 197 62.01 -43.38 7.37
N ASP A 198 62.25 -44.63 7.77
CA ASP A 198 63.40 -44.99 8.60
C ASP A 198 64.69 -45.19 7.79
N GLU A 199 65.80 -45.43 8.49
CA GLU A 199 67.12 -45.65 7.87
C GLU A 199 67.20 -46.85 6.89
N ASN A 200 66.22 -47.77 6.93
CA ASN A 200 66.11 -48.92 6.03
C ASN A 200 65.22 -48.65 4.82
N TYR A 201 64.68 -47.44 4.69
CA TYR A 201 63.66 -47.05 3.73
C TYR A 201 62.30 -47.73 3.96
N ASP A 202 62.02 -48.18 5.19
CA ASP A 202 60.69 -48.65 5.54
C ASP A 202 59.77 -47.45 5.81
N LEU A 203 58.59 -47.47 5.19
CA LEU A 203 57.57 -46.44 5.33
C LEU A 203 56.65 -46.75 6.52
N HIS A 204 56.58 -45.83 7.47
CA HIS A 204 55.62 -45.80 8.56
C HIS A 204 54.70 -44.60 8.35
N GLN A 205 53.41 -44.85 8.24
CA GLN A 205 52.38 -43.81 8.07
C GLN A 205 51.28 -44.01 9.11
N GLY A 206 50.76 -42.91 9.67
CA GLY A 206 49.72 -42.98 10.69
C GLY A 206 49.13 -41.64 11.06
N GLY A 207 47.86 -41.67 11.48
CA GLY A 207 47.08 -40.49 11.82
C GLY A 207 45.84 -40.36 10.95
N ILE A 208 45.22 -39.19 11.02
CA ILE A 208 44.10 -38.80 10.17
C ILE A 208 44.45 -37.44 9.59
N LEU A 209 44.48 -37.34 8.27
CA LEU A 209 44.55 -36.06 7.59
C LEU A 209 43.13 -35.58 7.32
N TYR A 210 42.75 -34.42 7.86
CA TYR A 210 41.46 -33.79 7.61
C TYR A 210 41.67 -32.46 6.89
N THR A 211 41.36 -32.44 5.60
CA THR A 211 41.36 -31.22 4.78
C THR A 211 40.00 -30.56 4.94
N VAL A 212 39.92 -29.52 5.77
CA VAL A 212 38.69 -28.76 5.97
C VAL A 212 38.47 -27.87 4.75
N ASN A 213 37.28 -27.92 4.15
CA ASN A 213 36.89 -27.04 3.06
C ASN A 213 36.21 -25.77 3.57
N ASP A 214 35.43 -25.88 4.67
CA ASP A 214 34.74 -24.74 5.26
C ASP A 214 34.40 -24.95 6.76
N ILE A 215 34.11 -23.87 7.48
CA ILE A 215 33.76 -23.85 8.92
C ILE A 215 32.68 -22.81 9.22
N ASN A 216 31.68 -23.17 10.05
CA ASN A 216 30.65 -22.23 10.51
C ASN A 216 31.02 -21.56 11.86
N ASN A 217 30.18 -20.62 12.33
CA ASN A 217 30.41 -19.87 13.57
C ASN A 217 30.27 -20.72 14.85
N TYR A 218 29.74 -21.93 14.74
CA TYR A 218 29.63 -22.90 15.85
C TYR A 218 30.81 -23.88 15.91
N GLY A 219 31.78 -23.74 15.00
CA GLY A 219 32.95 -24.61 14.92
C GLY A 219 32.70 -25.93 14.21
N GLU A 220 31.58 -26.07 13.50
CA GLU A 220 31.33 -27.24 12.67
C GLU A 220 32.09 -27.10 11.35
N THR A 221 32.78 -28.16 10.94
CA THR A 221 33.66 -28.18 9.77
C THR A 221 33.18 -29.20 8.75
N VAL A 222 33.35 -28.91 7.47
CA VAL A 222 33.15 -29.89 6.40
C VAL A 222 34.43 -30.07 5.60
N GLY A 223 34.71 -31.27 5.12
CA GLY A 223 35.97 -31.50 4.41
C GLY A 223 36.19 -32.94 3.96
N GLU A 224 37.42 -33.21 3.55
CA GLU A 224 37.90 -34.52 3.11
C GLU A 224 38.79 -35.16 4.18
N VAL A 225 38.52 -36.42 4.51
CA VAL A 225 39.28 -37.21 5.47
C VAL A 225 40.06 -38.28 4.74
N TYR A 226 41.36 -38.32 4.99
CA TYR A 226 42.24 -39.43 4.65
C TYR A 226 42.68 -40.10 5.94
N SER A 227 42.38 -41.38 6.09
CA SER A 227 42.81 -42.18 7.24
C SER A 227 43.49 -43.45 6.78
N ASP A 228 44.65 -43.74 7.36
CA ASP A 228 45.32 -45.02 7.17
C ASP A 228 44.99 -45.95 8.33
N SER A 229 44.52 -47.15 7.99
CA SER A 229 44.31 -48.23 8.96
C SER A 229 45.22 -49.41 8.64
N ALA A 230 45.90 -49.91 9.68
CA ALA A 230 46.75 -51.10 9.59
C ALA A 230 46.09 -52.25 10.34
N PHE A 231 45.80 -53.37 9.65
CA PHE A 231 45.33 -54.59 10.28
C PHE A 231 46.34 -55.72 10.07
N SER A 232 46.80 -56.33 11.16
CA SER A 232 47.65 -57.52 11.10
C SER A 232 46.80 -58.78 11.17
N ASP A 233 46.96 -59.67 10.21
CA ASP A 233 46.31 -60.98 10.25
C ASP A 233 46.99 -61.93 11.26
N ASP A 234 46.36 -63.09 11.49
CA ASP A 234 46.89 -64.15 12.38
C ASP A 234 48.25 -64.71 11.91
N SER A 235 48.72 -64.37 10.70
CA SER A 235 50.02 -64.76 10.16
C SER A 235 51.11 -63.72 10.40
N GLY A 236 50.77 -62.57 11.00
CA GLY A 236 51.68 -61.47 11.26
C GLY A 236 51.94 -60.58 10.04
N ILE A 237 51.13 -60.69 8.97
CA ILE A 237 51.19 -59.80 7.81
C ILE A 237 50.29 -58.60 8.09
N THR A 238 50.88 -57.39 8.09
CA THR A 238 50.15 -56.13 8.22
C THR A 238 49.68 -55.65 6.85
N TYR A 239 48.37 -55.48 6.72
CA TYR A 239 47.72 -54.88 5.56
C TYR A 239 47.43 -53.40 5.88
N TYR A 240 47.81 -52.52 4.96
CA TYR A 240 47.50 -51.10 5.03
C TYR A 240 46.31 -50.80 4.12
N HIS A 241 45.26 -50.22 4.68
CA HIS A 241 44.11 -49.69 3.97
C HIS A 241 44.13 -48.18 4.08
N GLN A 242 43.99 -47.52 2.93
CA GLN A 242 43.84 -46.07 2.85
C GLN A 242 42.35 -45.81 2.58
N ASP A 243 41.67 -45.23 3.57
CA ASP A 243 40.28 -44.81 3.46
C ASP A 243 40.24 -43.30 3.17
N GLN A 244 39.59 -42.93 2.07
CA GLN A 244 39.35 -41.54 1.66
C GLN A 244 37.84 -41.33 1.59
N TYR A 245 37.33 -40.38 2.36
CA TYR A 245 35.90 -40.07 2.42
C TYR A 245 35.66 -38.61 2.80
N PHE A 246 34.48 -38.08 2.47
CA PHE A 246 34.08 -36.74 2.88
C PHE A 246 33.36 -36.78 4.22
N ALA A 247 33.51 -35.74 5.04
CA ALA A 247 32.92 -35.72 6.37
C ALA A 247 32.53 -34.33 6.88
N LEU A 248 31.41 -34.30 7.62
CA LEU A 248 31.04 -33.25 8.57
C LEU A 248 31.65 -33.57 9.95
N ASN A 249 32.34 -32.60 10.54
CA ASN A 249 33.07 -32.69 11.81
C ASN A 249 34.02 -33.88 11.88
N LYS A 250 34.65 -34.26 10.75
CA LYS A 250 35.53 -35.45 10.60
C LYS A 250 34.88 -36.82 10.86
N GLU A 251 33.74 -36.86 11.54
CA GLU A 251 33.08 -38.06 12.04
C GLU A 251 31.91 -38.51 11.16
N THR A 252 31.15 -37.57 10.60
CA THR A 252 29.91 -37.88 9.87
C THR A 252 30.18 -37.98 8.38
N VAL A 253 30.23 -39.21 7.86
CA VAL A 253 30.53 -39.48 6.43
C VAL A 253 29.46 -38.90 5.50
N LEU A 254 29.91 -38.22 4.44
CA LEU A 254 29.12 -37.66 3.34
C LEU A 254 29.41 -38.45 2.06
N ASP A 255 28.42 -38.57 1.17
CA ASP A 255 28.54 -39.27 -0.12
C ASP A 255 28.80 -38.34 -1.32
N PHE A 256 29.00 -37.04 -1.05
CA PHE A 256 29.33 -35.97 -1.99
C PHE A 256 30.51 -35.16 -1.45
N GLU A 257 31.18 -34.39 -2.31
CA GLU A 257 32.28 -33.50 -1.90
C GLU A 257 31.69 -32.21 -1.31
N PRO A 258 31.80 -31.95 0.01
CA PRO A 258 31.27 -30.74 0.62
C PRO A 258 32.20 -29.56 0.29
N LEU A 259 31.61 -28.40 0.05
CA LEU A 259 32.35 -27.20 -0.34
C LEU A 259 32.16 -26.08 0.69
N GLN A 260 30.94 -25.89 1.20
CA GLN A 260 30.60 -24.83 2.16
C GLN A 260 29.61 -25.33 3.23
N ILE A 261 29.61 -24.68 4.40
CA ILE A 261 28.66 -24.92 5.50
C ILE A 261 28.13 -23.60 6.08
N THR A 262 26.81 -23.52 6.26
CA THR A 262 26.16 -22.35 6.88
C THR A 262 26.03 -22.50 8.40
N ASP A 263 25.68 -21.41 9.10
CA ASP A 263 25.42 -21.44 10.54
C ASP A 263 24.16 -22.23 10.91
N MET A 264 23.27 -22.46 9.94
CA MET A 264 22.13 -23.35 10.09
C MET A 264 22.49 -24.83 9.90
N GLY A 265 23.75 -25.13 9.61
CA GLY A 265 24.24 -26.49 9.33
C GLY A 265 23.90 -26.99 7.93
N THR A 266 23.50 -26.11 7.02
CA THR A 266 23.28 -26.46 5.60
C THR A 266 24.65 -26.66 4.95
N VAL A 267 24.89 -27.85 4.40
CA VAL A 267 26.11 -28.19 3.67
C VAL A 267 25.86 -28.15 2.17
N LEU A 268 26.59 -27.29 1.46
CA LEU A 268 26.59 -27.21 0.00
C LEU A 268 27.81 -27.97 -0.55
N GLY A 269 27.63 -28.75 -1.60
CA GLY A 269 28.71 -29.47 -2.25
C GLY A 269 28.41 -29.93 -3.67
N ARG A 270 29.22 -30.85 -4.18
CA ARG A 270 29.06 -31.40 -5.55
C ARG A 270 29.12 -32.93 -5.58
N SER A 271 28.38 -33.52 -6.52
CA SER A 271 28.30 -34.97 -6.71
C SER A 271 29.62 -35.56 -7.25
N LEU A 272 29.92 -36.81 -6.90
CA LEU A 272 31.09 -37.54 -7.38
C LEU A 272 30.83 -38.18 -8.76
N GLY A 273 31.63 -37.88 -9.79
CA GLY A 273 31.50 -38.51 -11.11
C GLY A 273 32.09 -37.67 -12.27
N PRO A 274 31.94 -38.11 -13.54
CA PRO A 274 32.40 -37.35 -14.73
C PRO A 274 31.52 -36.13 -15.05
N GLN A 275 30.46 -35.90 -14.28
CA GLN A 275 29.49 -34.83 -14.42
C GLN A 275 29.17 -34.34 -13.00
N PHE A 276 29.48 -33.09 -12.70
CA PHE A 276 29.28 -32.49 -11.39
C PHE A 276 27.90 -31.82 -11.31
N GLY A 277 27.05 -32.28 -10.39
CA GLY A 277 25.81 -31.62 -10.01
C GLY A 277 25.94 -31.02 -8.62
N LEU A 278 25.21 -29.93 -8.37
CA LEU A 278 25.15 -29.29 -7.07
C LEU A 278 24.33 -30.15 -6.10
N VAL A 279 24.84 -30.37 -4.90
CA VAL A 279 24.23 -31.21 -3.85
C VAL A 279 24.11 -30.38 -2.59
N ILE A 280 22.97 -30.46 -1.92
CA ILE A 280 22.71 -29.81 -0.65
C ILE A 280 22.30 -30.85 0.39
N LEU A 281 22.81 -30.70 1.62
CA LEU A 281 22.37 -31.42 2.81
C LEU A 281 21.91 -30.37 3.83
N ASP A 282 20.61 -30.35 4.13
CA ASP A 282 20.01 -29.45 5.12
C ASP A 282 18.97 -30.21 5.97
N GLN A 283 18.11 -29.48 6.68
CA GLN A 283 17.04 -30.07 7.50
C GLN A 283 16.05 -30.98 6.74
N PHE A 284 15.94 -30.84 5.41
CA PHE A 284 15.11 -31.69 4.55
C PHE A 284 15.85 -32.93 4.03
N GLY A 285 17.12 -33.09 4.40
CA GLY A 285 17.99 -34.16 3.98
C GLY A 285 18.73 -33.86 2.67
N GLN A 286 19.57 -34.81 2.28
CA GLN A 286 20.45 -34.65 1.13
C GLN A 286 19.72 -34.79 -0.20
N ARG A 287 19.97 -33.88 -1.13
CA ARG A 287 19.42 -33.91 -2.49
C ARG A 287 20.28 -33.12 -3.48
N SER A 288 20.19 -33.47 -4.75
CA SER A 288 20.73 -32.64 -5.83
C SER A 288 19.79 -31.47 -6.11
N ILE A 289 20.35 -30.30 -6.39
CA ILE A 289 19.61 -29.08 -6.75
C ILE A 289 20.09 -28.60 -8.13
N GLY A 290 19.15 -28.34 -9.04
CA GLY A 290 19.46 -27.92 -10.41
C GLY A 290 20.08 -29.00 -11.32
N PRO A 291 20.50 -28.62 -12.54
CA PRO A 291 21.15 -29.50 -13.50
C PRO A 291 22.62 -29.75 -13.14
N VAL A 292 23.24 -30.66 -13.90
CA VAL A 292 24.69 -30.82 -13.94
C VAL A 292 25.30 -29.59 -14.62
N LEU A 293 26.36 -29.03 -14.02
CA LEU A 293 27.07 -27.86 -14.50
C LEU A 293 28.54 -28.20 -14.77
N THR A 294 29.05 -27.81 -15.93
CA THR A 294 30.47 -27.99 -16.27
C THR A 294 31.37 -27.04 -15.48
N GLU A 295 30.83 -25.91 -15.06
CA GLU A 295 31.47 -24.82 -14.32
C GLU A 295 31.96 -25.29 -12.94
N LEU A 296 31.27 -26.28 -12.34
CA LEU A 296 31.63 -26.89 -11.06
C LEU A 296 32.97 -27.62 -11.08
N GLU A 297 33.60 -27.84 -12.25
CA GLU A 297 34.96 -28.38 -12.35
C GLU A 297 36.02 -27.36 -11.90
N SER A 298 35.77 -26.07 -12.11
CA SER A 298 36.76 -24.99 -11.94
C SER A 298 36.31 -23.87 -11.01
N VAL A 299 35.03 -23.83 -10.63
CA VAL A 299 34.46 -22.76 -9.80
C VAL A 299 33.80 -23.36 -8.56
N VAL A 300 34.10 -22.76 -7.40
CA VAL A 300 33.44 -23.08 -6.13
C VAL A 300 32.16 -22.23 -6.06
N PRO A 301 30.97 -22.83 -5.92
CA PRO A 301 29.73 -22.08 -5.74
C PRO A 301 29.76 -21.33 -4.40
N CYS A 302 29.09 -20.19 -4.29
CA CYS A 302 28.97 -19.45 -3.03
C CYS A 302 27.53 -19.50 -2.52
N ILE A 303 27.33 -19.70 -1.22
CA ILE A 303 26.03 -19.70 -0.55
C ILE A 303 25.93 -18.54 0.45
N SER A 304 24.78 -17.87 0.50
CA SER A 304 24.46 -16.93 1.56
C SER A 304 24.18 -17.66 2.90
N ASN A 305 24.23 -16.96 4.02
CA ASN A 305 24.02 -17.53 5.36
C ASN A 305 22.89 -16.78 6.14
N PRO A 306 21.64 -16.77 5.64
CA PRO A 306 20.56 -16.06 6.31
C PRO A 306 20.02 -16.85 7.52
N LEU A 307 19.58 -16.12 8.54
CA LEU A 307 19.05 -16.69 9.78
C LEU A 307 17.67 -17.38 9.62
N ASP A 308 16.95 -17.11 8.53
CA ASP A 308 15.64 -17.70 8.22
C ASP A 308 15.75 -19.00 7.38
N GLY A 309 16.96 -19.36 6.97
CA GLY A 309 17.23 -20.53 6.13
C GLY A 309 16.79 -20.36 4.67
N LEU A 310 16.48 -19.15 4.19
CA LEU A 310 16.15 -18.88 2.79
C LEU A 310 17.42 -18.63 1.95
N GLU A 311 18.31 -19.62 1.86
CA GLU A 311 19.62 -19.41 1.24
C GLU A 311 19.54 -19.13 -0.28
N GLU A 312 20.46 -18.28 -0.72
CA GLU A 312 20.74 -17.94 -2.10
C GLU A 312 22.10 -18.51 -2.48
N ILE A 313 22.22 -19.09 -3.68
CA ILE A 313 23.44 -19.71 -4.18
C ILE A 313 23.80 -19.10 -5.52
N VAL A 314 25.07 -18.77 -5.70
CA VAL A 314 25.61 -18.26 -6.97
C VAL A 314 26.76 -19.12 -7.47
N ILE A 315 26.81 -19.33 -8.79
CA ILE A 315 27.98 -19.85 -9.49
C ILE A 315 28.04 -19.22 -10.88
N GLU A 316 29.06 -18.41 -11.14
CA GLU A 316 29.19 -17.69 -12.40
C GLU A 316 27.89 -16.92 -12.71
N ASN A 317 27.21 -17.21 -13.82
CA ASN A 317 25.95 -16.57 -14.21
C ASN A 317 24.71 -17.25 -13.60
N HIS A 318 24.83 -18.40 -12.94
CA HIS A 318 23.69 -19.13 -12.39
C HIS A 318 23.36 -18.67 -10.97
N TYR A 319 22.08 -18.68 -10.65
CA TYR A 319 21.54 -18.28 -9.36
C TYR A 319 20.44 -19.25 -8.91
N TRP A 320 20.51 -19.66 -7.65
CA TRP A 320 19.42 -20.36 -6.98
C TRP A 320 18.94 -19.57 -5.78
N LYS A 321 17.63 -19.59 -5.56
CA LYS A 321 17.00 -19.05 -4.36
C LYS A 321 16.13 -20.10 -3.72
N ARG A 322 16.33 -20.35 -2.43
CA ARG A 322 15.43 -21.24 -1.70
C ARG A 322 14.02 -20.68 -1.73
N MET A 323 13.07 -21.55 -2.06
CA MET A 323 11.65 -21.19 -2.08
C MET A 323 11.10 -21.13 -0.66
N SER A 324 10.06 -20.32 -0.45
CA SER A 324 9.30 -20.34 0.80
C SER A 324 8.08 -21.27 0.66
N GLU A 325 7.67 -21.88 1.77
CA GLU A 325 6.37 -22.55 1.86
C GLU A 325 5.23 -21.54 1.66
N THR A 326 4.09 -22.00 1.14
CA THR A 326 2.88 -21.16 1.04
C THR A 326 1.78 -21.62 1.99
N ASP A 327 1.04 -20.67 2.55
CA ASP A 327 -0.22 -20.95 3.24
C ASP A 327 -1.33 -21.39 2.26
N PHE A 328 -2.51 -21.72 2.78
CA PHE A 328 -3.67 -22.13 1.94
C PHE A 328 -4.15 -21.06 0.96
N SER A 329 -3.76 -19.80 1.17
CA SER A 329 -4.08 -18.69 0.27
C SER A 329 -3.00 -18.45 -0.80
N GLY A 330 -1.94 -19.27 -0.80
CA GLY A 330 -0.81 -19.15 -1.71
C GLY A 330 0.21 -18.09 -1.30
N ARG A 331 0.11 -17.52 -0.08
CA ARG A 331 1.04 -16.51 0.41
C ARG A 331 2.28 -17.18 1.03
N PRO A 332 3.49 -16.68 0.76
CA PRO A 332 4.70 -17.17 1.42
C PRO A 332 4.59 -17.10 2.94
N THR A 333 5.01 -18.14 3.66
CA THR A 333 5.02 -18.18 5.14
C THR A 333 6.33 -17.66 5.74
N GLY A 334 7.34 -17.41 4.90
CA GLY A 334 8.72 -17.15 5.32
C GLY A 334 9.48 -18.38 5.82
N GLN A 335 8.83 -19.54 5.90
CA GLN A 335 9.51 -20.79 6.22
C GLN A 335 10.17 -21.39 4.98
N PRO A 336 11.39 -21.94 5.08
CA PRO A 336 12.10 -22.53 3.95
C PRO A 336 11.39 -23.79 3.45
N SER A 337 11.33 -23.93 2.12
CA SER A 337 10.93 -25.15 1.41
C SER A 337 12.16 -26.02 1.11
N PRO A 338 11.99 -27.35 0.87
CA PRO A 338 13.05 -28.16 0.27
C PRO A 338 13.44 -27.72 -1.16
N ASP A 339 12.58 -26.97 -1.84
CA ASP A 339 12.78 -26.60 -3.25
C ASP A 339 13.59 -25.31 -3.42
N PHE A 340 14.35 -25.25 -4.51
CA PHE A 340 15.04 -24.04 -4.98
C PHE A 340 14.47 -23.62 -6.33
N TRP A 341 14.31 -22.32 -6.51
CA TRP A 341 14.20 -21.73 -7.84
C TRP A 341 15.58 -21.61 -8.45
N GLU A 342 15.69 -21.83 -9.76
CA GLU A 342 16.92 -21.70 -10.53
C GLU A 342 16.71 -20.70 -11.66
N GLY A 343 17.69 -19.83 -11.87
CA GLY A 343 17.78 -18.94 -13.01
C GLY A 343 19.19 -18.41 -13.24
N SER A 344 19.26 -17.30 -13.98
CA SER A 344 20.47 -16.51 -14.18
C SER A 344 20.49 -15.32 -13.22
N ILE A 345 21.67 -14.82 -12.88
CA ILE A 345 21.83 -13.51 -12.22
C ILE A 345 21.20 -12.39 -13.06
N ASP A 346 21.16 -12.54 -14.38
CA ASP A 346 20.48 -11.59 -15.27
C ASP A 346 18.97 -11.49 -14.95
N ASN A 347 18.37 -12.52 -14.35
CA ASN A 347 16.97 -12.49 -13.93
C ASN A 347 16.73 -11.62 -12.70
N LEU A 348 17.79 -11.26 -11.97
CA LEU A 348 17.74 -10.36 -10.82
C LEU A 348 17.83 -8.91 -11.24
N ILE A 349 18.06 -8.61 -12.52
CA ILE A 349 18.36 -7.25 -13.00
C ILE A 349 17.31 -6.85 -14.02
N MET A 350 16.58 -5.78 -13.71
CA MET A 350 15.50 -5.31 -14.59
C MET A 350 16.01 -4.71 -15.90
N ASP A 351 17.11 -3.96 -15.83
CA ASP A 351 17.76 -3.34 -16.98
C ASP A 351 19.28 -3.45 -16.80
N THR A 352 19.91 -4.22 -17.67
CA THR A 352 21.37 -4.40 -17.66
C THR A 352 22.08 -3.22 -18.31
N GLY A 353 21.38 -2.33 -19.01
CA GLY A 353 21.96 -1.19 -19.71
C GLY A 353 23.08 -1.62 -20.66
N SER A 354 24.29 -1.12 -20.41
CA SER A 354 25.50 -1.47 -21.17
C SER A 354 26.18 -2.79 -20.74
N TRP A 355 25.65 -3.49 -19.73
CA TRP A 355 26.25 -4.71 -19.21
C TRP A 355 25.75 -5.97 -19.93
N ALA A 356 26.64 -6.96 -20.03
CA ALA A 356 26.36 -8.30 -20.52
C ALA A 356 27.30 -9.33 -19.87
N GLN A 357 26.97 -10.61 -19.96
CA GLN A 357 27.81 -11.73 -19.49
C GLN A 357 28.20 -11.60 -18.01
N LEU A 358 27.21 -11.32 -17.16
CA LEU A 358 27.41 -11.15 -15.73
C LEU A 358 27.74 -12.49 -15.06
N LYS A 359 28.73 -12.44 -14.16
CA LYS A 359 29.25 -13.59 -13.43
C LYS A 359 29.47 -13.19 -11.97
N ALA A 360 28.68 -13.72 -11.03
CA ALA A 360 28.98 -13.56 -9.61
C ALA A 360 30.26 -14.28 -9.25
N THR A 361 31.04 -13.63 -8.40
CA THR A 361 32.27 -14.19 -7.81
C THR A 361 32.15 -14.34 -6.30
N CYS A 362 31.24 -13.61 -5.65
CA CYS A 362 30.97 -13.71 -4.23
C CYS A 362 29.53 -13.29 -3.88
N ILE A 363 29.06 -13.77 -2.74
CA ILE A 363 27.78 -13.41 -2.12
C ILE A 363 28.00 -13.21 -0.61
N SER A 364 27.31 -12.25 0.01
CA SER A 364 27.38 -12.02 1.46
C SER A 364 26.40 -12.90 2.24
N ALA A 365 26.45 -12.86 3.58
CA ALA A 365 25.52 -13.61 4.42
C ALA A 365 24.04 -13.27 4.14
N SER A 366 23.70 -11.99 3.89
CA SER A 366 22.35 -11.54 3.54
C SER A 366 22.02 -11.61 2.04
N GLY A 367 22.87 -12.20 1.19
CA GLY A 367 22.57 -12.35 -0.24
C GLY A 367 22.98 -11.17 -1.14
N ARG A 368 23.92 -10.31 -0.71
CA ARG A 368 24.46 -9.23 -1.57
C ARG A 368 25.46 -9.82 -2.54
N ILE A 369 25.32 -9.52 -3.83
CA ILE A 369 26.09 -10.18 -4.89
C ILE A 369 27.06 -9.21 -5.54
N ALA A 370 28.32 -9.60 -5.68
CA ALA A 370 29.32 -8.90 -6.48
C ALA A 370 29.99 -9.85 -7.47
N GLY A 371 30.52 -9.29 -8.55
CA GLY A 371 31.01 -10.10 -9.66
C GLY A 371 31.73 -9.33 -10.75
N THR A 372 31.87 -9.98 -11.90
CA THR A 372 32.47 -9.40 -13.10
C THR A 372 31.54 -9.53 -14.30
N GLY A 373 31.60 -8.56 -15.19
CA GLY A 373 30.78 -8.54 -16.40
C GLY A 373 31.46 -7.77 -17.53
N ARG A 374 30.89 -7.86 -18.73
CA ARG A 374 31.33 -7.08 -19.89
C ARG A 374 30.49 -5.82 -19.99
N PHE A 375 31.13 -4.67 -19.95
CA PHE A 375 30.50 -3.36 -20.10
C PHE A 375 30.80 -2.78 -21.48
N PHE A 376 29.77 -2.29 -22.18
CA PHE A 376 29.92 -1.59 -23.44
C PHE A 376 30.02 -0.09 -23.22
N ASP A 377 31.21 0.46 -23.46
CA ASP A 377 31.45 1.89 -23.41
C ASP A 377 31.03 2.55 -24.74
N TRP A 378 29.98 3.37 -24.69
CA TRP A 378 29.45 4.09 -25.85
C TRP A 378 30.37 5.22 -26.36
N ALA A 379 31.31 5.70 -25.55
CA ALA A 379 32.28 6.71 -25.98
C ALA A 379 33.37 6.10 -26.85
N THR A 380 33.86 4.91 -26.49
CA THR A 380 34.93 4.20 -27.21
C THR A 380 34.41 3.13 -28.18
N PHE A 381 33.13 2.76 -28.08
CA PHE A 381 32.50 1.64 -28.79
C PHE A 381 33.26 0.31 -28.56
N GLN A 382 33.76 0.09 -27.34
CA GLN A 382 34.50 -1.12 -26.96
C GLN A 382 33.82 -1.85 -25.81
N TRP A 383 34.07 -3.15 -25.72
CA TRP A 383 33.71 -3.96 -24.56
C TRP A 383 34.89 -4.06 -23.61
N GLU A 384 34.65 -3.77 -22.34
CA GLU A 384 35.63 -3.83 -21.26
C GLU A 384 35.14 -4.79 -20.17
N ASP A 385 36.07 -5.50 -19.54
CA ASP A 385 35.74 -6.33 -18.38
C ASP A 385 35.80 -5.46 -17.12
N ARG A 386 34.70 -5.44 -16.37
CA ARG A 386 34.50 -4.58 -15.20
C ARG A 386 33.93 -5.35 -14.03
N GLY A 387 34.27 -4.91 -12.82
CA GLY A 387 33.65 -5.39 -11.59
C GLY A 387 32.29 -4.76 -11.38
N PHE A 388 31.33 -5.51 -10.86
CA PHE A 388 30.01 -5.01 -10.50
C PHE A 388 29.63 -5.37 -9.07
N LEU A 389 28.68 -4.60 -8.54
CA LEU A 389 27.93 -4.86 -7.32
C LEU A 389 26.44 -4.78 -7.64
N LEU A 390 25.66 -5.78 -7.24
CA LEU A 390 24.20 -5.74 -7.33
C LEU A 390 23.61 -5.10 -6.08
N MET A 391 22.68 -4.16 -6.27
CA MET A 391 22.10 -3.39 -5.18
C MET A 391 20.59 -3.25 -5.35
N PRO A 392 19.81 -3.24 -4.26
CA PRO A 392 18.39 -2.93 -4.34
C PRO A 392 18.15 -1.49 -4.82
N GLN A 393 16.90 -1.19 -5.12
CA GLN A 393 16.47 0.19 -5.40
C GLN A 393 16.63 1.03 -4.13
N LEU A 394 17.38 2.13 -4.22
CA LEU A 394 17.78 2.94 -3.05
C LEU A 394 16.87 4.14 -2.78
N LEU A 395 16.03 4.50 -3.75
CA LEU A 395 14.98 5.50 -3.60
C LEU A 395 13.64 4.78 -3.53
N VAL A 396 13.05 4.73 -2.33
CA VAL A 396 11.89 3.89 -2.05
C VAL A 396 10.78 4.73 -1.41
N PRO A 397 9.70 5.03 -2.15
CA PRO A 397 8.48 5.59 -1.58
C PRO A 397 7.70 4.56 -0.73
N ASP A 398 6.74 5.04 0.08
CA ASP A 398 5.70 4.20 0.69
C ASP A 398 4.68 3.80 -0.38
N TRP A 399 4.93 2.67 -1.06
CA TRP A 399 4.24 2.31 -2.28
C TRP A 399 2.80 1.90 -2.05
N ASP A 400 2.56 1.11 -1.00
CA ASP A 400 1.22 0.66 -0.63
C ASP A 400 0.49 1.68 0.28
N ARG A 401 1.18 2.74 0.70
CA ARG A 401 0.68 3.87 1.50
C ARG A 401 0.15 3.41 2.85
N ASN A 402 0.82 2.43 3.45
CA ASN A 402 0.45 1.86 4.74
C ASN A 402 1.06 2.62 5.93
N GLY A 403 1.94 3.61 5.67
CA GLY A 403 2.64 4.41 6.67
C GLY A 403 3.98 3.83 7.13
N THR A 404 4.50 2.81 6.45
CA THR A 404 5.79 2.16 6.71
C THR A 404 6.47 1.85 5.38
N ILE A 405 7.73 2.25 5.22
CA ILE A 405 8.52 1.86 4.06
C ILE A 405 9.31 0.60 4.41
N ASP A 406 8.92 -0.54 3.84
CA ASP A 406 9.51 -1.84 4.11
C ASP A 406 9.92 -2.62 2.83
N ILE A 407 10.19 -3.92 3.00
CA ILE A 407 10.63 -4.80 1.92
C ILE A 407 9.56 -4.96 0.81
N THR A 408 8.28 -4.78 1.12
CA THR A 408 7.17 -4.77 0.17
C THR A 408 7.30 -3.57 -0.77
N ASP A 409 7.64 -2.41 -0.22
CA ASP A 409 7.86 -1.18 -1.00
C ASP A 409 9.12 -1.27 -1.84
N GLN A 410 10.21 -1.80 -1.27
CA GLN A 410 11.43 -2.08 -2.03
C GLN A 410 11.13 -2.98 -3.24
N LYS A 411 10.33 -4.04 -3.06
CA LYS A 411 9.89 -4.93 -4.16
C LYS A 411 9.05 -4.21 -5.20
N GLN A 412 8.18 -3.31 -4.79
CA GLN A 412 7.36 -2.53 -5.72
C GLN A 412 8.20 -1.51 -6.49
N ALA A 413 9.15 -0.83 -5.82
CA ALA A 413 10.12 0.06 -6.44
C ALA A 413 10.97 -0.70 -7.49
N ALA A 414 11.31 -1.94 -7.14
CA ALA A 414 11.94 -2.94 -7.99
C ALA A 414 11.07 -3.46 -9.17
N LYS A 415 9.87 -2.93 -9.42
CA LYS A 415 9.14 -3.16 -10.68
C LYS A 415 9.31 -2.03 -11.68
N ASN A 416 9.99 -0.94 -11.30
CA ASN A 416 10.25 0.24 -12.12
C ASN A 416 9.00 0.91 -12.71
N PHE A 417 7.85 0.79 -12.03
CA PHE A 417 6.71 1.65 -12.30
C PHE A 417 7.06 3.09 -11.91
N PRO A 418 6.56 4.11 -12.63
CA PRO A 418 6.56 5.47 -12.11
C PRO A 418 5.83 5.56 -10.78
N TRP A 419 6.38 6.33 -9.84
CA TRP A 419 5.61 6.82 -8.70
C TRP A 419 4.66 7.90 -9.21
N TYR A 420 3.37 7.58 -9.18
CA TYR A 420 2.29 8.45 -9.64
C TYR A 420 1.84 9.35 -8.50
N PHE A 421 1.98 10.66 -8.69
CA PHE A 421 1.62 11.67 -7.69
C PHE A 421 1.12 12.95 -8.38
N TRP A 422 0.61 13.90 -7.61
CA TRP A 422 0.04 15.13 -8.16
C TRP A 422 0.91 16.36 -7.91
N VAL A 423 0.59 17.44 -8.62
CA VAL A 423 1.10 18.79 -8.34
C VAL A 423 0.35 19.36 -7.15
N ASN A 424 1.07 19.96 -6.19
CA ASN A 424 0.51 20.66 -5.03
C ASN A 424 0.01 22.06 -5.42
N ASP A 425 -0.99 22.11 -6.31
CA ASP A 425 -1.47 23.34 -6.96
C ASP A 425 -2.75 23.96 -6.35
N ASP A 426 -3.13 23.56 -5.14
CA ASP A 426 -4.18 24.14 -4.32
C ASP A 426 -3.63 25.09 -3.23
N ASP A 427 -4.47 25.66 -2.34
CA ASP A 427 -4.08 26.68 -1.32
C ASP A 427 -4.58 26.24 0.07
N ASP A 428 -3.94 25.19 0.58
CA ASP A 428 -4.38 24.31 1.64
C ASP A 428 -3.72 24.64 3.00
N SER A 429 -3.99 25.84 3.52
CA SER A 429 -3.37 26.29 4.77
C SER A 429 -4.07 25.84 6.08
N GLY A 430 -3.31 25.83 7.18
CA GLY A 430 -3.82 25.64 8.53
C GLY A 430 -4.39 24.24 8.84
N ASP A 431 -5.33 24.18 9.78
CA ASP A 431 -5.96 22.92 10.24
C ASP A 431 -7.35 22.66 9.65
N LEU A 432 -7.99 23.73 9.14
CA LEU A 432 -9.37 23.77 8.70
C LEU A 432 -9.45 24.59 7.42
N ALA A 433 -10.16 24.07 6.42
CA ALA A 433 -10.44 24.78 5.18
C ALA A 433 -11.10 26.14 5.47
N ARG A 434 -10.59 27.20 4.84
CA ARG A 434 -11.16 28.57 4.96
C ARG A 434 -12.34 28.73 4.01
N SER A 435 -12.28 28.05 2.87
CA SER A 435 -13.34 27.99 1.87
C SER A 435 -13.21 26.71 1.02
N TRP A 436 -14.17 26.46 0.13
CA TRP A 436 -14.02 25.40 -0.87
C TRP A 436 -12.97 25.71 -1.94
N ALA A 437 -12.56 26.97 -2.07
CA ALA A 437 -11.56 27.38 -3.06
C ALA A 437 -10.14 26.99 -2.64
N ASP A 438 -9.94 26.73 -1.34
CA ASP A 438 -8.69 26.21 -0.78
C ASP A 438 -8.35 24.85 -1.43
N ASP A 439 -9.36 23.98 -1.61
CA ASP A 439 -9.23 22.63 -2.19
C ASP A 439 -9.20 22.61 -3.74
N MET A 440 -9.25 23.78 -4.38
CA MET A 440 -9.39 23.87 -5.83
C MET A 440 -8.01 23.76 -6.49
N PRO A 441 -7.80 22.79 -7.40
CA PRO A 441 -6.59 22.72 -8.21
C PRO A 441 -6.40 23.96 -9.08
N GLU A 442 -5.15 24.24 -9.47
CA GLU A 442 -4.76 25.42 -10.24
C GLU A 442 -5.04 26.77 -9.52
N SER A 443 -4.85 26.79 -8.19
CA SER A 443 -4.90 27.99 -7.37
C SER A 443 -3.89 29.04 -7.82
N ALA A 444 -4.26 30.32 -7.64
CA ALA A 444 -3.36 31.44 -7.89
C ALA A 444 -2.29 31.61 -6.79
N ASP A 445 -2.54 31.02 -5.62
CA ASP A 445 -1.68 31.04 -4.44
C ASP A 445 -1.26 29.58 -4.12
N ALA A 446 -0.84 28.83 -5.15
CA ALA A 446 -0.52 27.41 -5.06
C ALA A 446 0.57 27.10 -4.01
N ASP A 447 0.36 26.05 -3.21
CA ASP A 447 1.22 25.69 -2.09
C ASP A 447 2.65 25.34 -2.49
N TRP A 448 2.86 24.76 -3.67
CA TRP A 448 4.23 24.50 -4.17
C TRP A 448 5.08 25.77 -4.35
N GLU A 449 4.45 26.96 -4.48
CA GLU A 449 5.15 28.26 -4.53
C GLU A 449 5.47 28.81 -3.12
N SER A 450 4.87 28.25 -2.08
CA SER A 450 5.06 28.64 -0.68
C SER A 450 6.48 28.30 -0.19
N PRO A 451 7.11 29.13 0.67
CA PRO A 451 8.44 28.84 1.21
C PRO A 451 8.47 27.68 2.23
N GLY A 452 7.35 27.05 2.53
CA GLY A 452 7.25 25.97 3.49
C GLY A 452 5.83 25.42 3.59
N VAL A 453 5.72 24.30 4.31
CA VAL A 453 4.44 23.75 4.71
C VAL A 453 3.70 24.81 5.53
N ASP A 454 2.44 25.09 5.23
CA ASP A 454 1.69 26.19 5.87
C ASP A 454 0.44 25.74 6.64
N GLY A 455 0.32 24.43 6.87
CA GLY A 455 -0.78 23.81 7.60
C GLY A 455 -0.62 22.32 7.76
N LEU A 456 -1.53 21.70 8.50
CA LEU A 456 -1.71 20.25 8.43
C LEU A 456 -2.56 19.84 7.21
N ARG A 457 -3.28 20.78 6.59
CA ARG A 457 -4.08 20.54 5.38
C ARG A 457 -3.18 20.24 4.17
N ASP A 458 -2.20 21.10 3.92
CA ASP A 458 -1.11 20.95 2.94
C ASP A 458 -0.33 19.61 3.05
N VAL A 459 -0.28 18.98 4.23
CA VAL A 459 0.44 17.69 4.41
C VAL A 459 -0.10 16.57 3.52
N VAL A 460 -1.36 16.65 3.05
CA VAL A 460 -1.90 15.63 2.14
C VAL A 460 -1.16 15.60 0.80
N ASP A 461 -0.50 16.69 0.41
CA ASP A 461 0.25 16.87 -0.84
C ASP A 461 1.72 16.44 -0.75
N PHE A 462 2.11 15.86 0.38
CA PHE A 462 3.44 15.30 0.56
C PHE A 462 3.43 13.76 0.50
N PHE A 463 4.46 13.19 -0.10
CA PHE A 463 4.74 11.76 -0.05
C PHE A 463 6.15 11.48 0.46
N PRO A 464 6.35 10.38 1.21
CA PRO A 464 7.66 10.04 1.74
C PRO A 464 8.52 9.28 0.74
N VAL A 465 9.83 9.55 0.75
CA VAL A 465 10.85 8.78 0.02
C VAL A 465 12.02 8.47 0.95
N HIS A 466 12.30 7.19 1.14
CA HIS A 466 13.46 6.71 1.88
C HIS A 466 14.69 6.65 0.96
N LEU A 467 15.80 7.26 1.39
CA LEU A 467 17.13 7.10 0.83
C LEU A 467 17.85 5.98 1.59
N ASP A 468 17.72 4.77 1.06
CA ASP A 468 18.24 3.54 1.68
C ASP A 468 19.74 3.36 1.42
N ILE A 469 20.54 4.30 1.94
CA ILE A 469 21.99 4.37 1.70
C ILE A 469 22.82 4.22 2.98
N GLN A 470 22.20 3.85 4.11
CA GLN A 470 22.87 3.75 5.41
C GLN A 470 24.14 2.89 5.32
N ASP A 471 24.07 1.73 4.67
CA ASP A 471 25.20 0.81 4.60
C ASP A 471 26.40 1.40 3.84
N PHE A 472 26.17 2.18 2.78
CA PHE A 472 27.25 2.90 2.06
C PHE A 472 27.91 3.93 2.95
N LEU A 473 27.10 4.68 3.71
CA LEU A 473 27.60 5.70 4.61
C LEU A 473 28.32 5.10 5.82
N ALA A 474 27.92 3.90 6.27
CA ALA A 474 28.57 3.18 7.35
C ALA A 474 29.90 2.54 6.91
N ALA A 475 30.06 2.28 5.62
CA ALA A 475 31.27 1.69 5.04
C ALA A 475 32.43 2.68 4.85
N VAL A 476 32.18 3.99 4.87
CA VAL A 476 33.23 5.03 4.77
C VAL A 476 33.77 5.43 6.14
N GLU A 477 35.08 5.66 6.25
CA GLU A 477 35.70 6.07 7.53
C GLU A 477 35.33 7.52 7.87
N ASN A 478 35.48 8.43 6.90
CA ASN A 478 35.19 9.85 7.07
C ASN A 478 33.98 10.30 6.23
N ILE A 479 32.86 10.50 6.90
CA ILE A 479 31.60 10.94 6.26
C ILE A 479 31.69 12.34 5.62
N ASP A 480 32.62 13.19 6.04
CA ASP A 480 32.80 14.51 5.45
C ASP A 480 33.38 14.45 4.02
N ASP A 481 33.87 13.27 3.60
CA ASP A 481 34.30 13.00 2.22
C ASP A 481 33.13 12.59 1.29
N VAL A 482 31.91 12.43 1.82
CA VAL A 482 30.72 12.03 1.07
C VAL A 482 29.86 13.24 0.73
N GLU A 483 29.41 13.30 -0.52
CA GLU A 483 28.39 14.25 -0.99
C GLU A 483 27.25 13.48 -1.66
N VAL A 484 26.03 13.65 -1.16
CA VAL A 484 24.82 13.12 -1.78
C VAL A 484 24.01 14.29 -2.33
N SER A 485 23.59 14.19 -3.58
CA SER A 485 22.76 15.21 -4.22
C SER A 485 21.54 14.60 -4.91
N LEU A 486 20.48 15.39 -4.96
CA LEU A 486 19.25 15.09 -5.70
C LEU A 486 19.11 16.03 -6.90
N SER A 487 18.63 15.51 -8.01
CA SER A 487 18.29 16.30 -9.19
C SER A 487 17.05 15.75 -9.88
N GLN A 488 16.26 16.61 -10.50
CA GLN A 488 15.11 16.24 -11.31
C GLN A 488 15.10 17.19 -12.51
N ALA A 489 15.12 16.65 -13.74
CA ALA A 489 15.51 17.43 -14.93
C ALA A 489 14.62 18.66 -15.22
N ASP A 490 13.35 18.61 -14.82
CA ASP A 490 12.41 19.73 -14.98
C ASP A 490 12.37 20.65 -13.74
N ALA A 491 12.99 20.27 -12.62
CA ALA A 491 12.87 20.90 -11.30
C ALA A 491 11.45 20.81 -10.70
N ALA A 492 10.76 19.69 -10.96
CA ALA A 492 9.35 19.46 -10.64
C ALA A 492 9.06 19.02 -9.20
N LEU A 493 10.05 19.01 -8.31
CA LEU A 493 9.91 18.51 -6.95
C LEU A 493 10.46 19.52 -5.95
N ASN A 494 9.76 19.65 -4.82
CA ASN A 494 10.34 20.19 -3.61
C ASN A 494 10.41 19.10 -2.53
N PHE A 495 11.19 19.33 -1.48
CA PHE A 495 11.32 18.39 -0.37
C PHE A 495 11.49 19.07 1.00
N VAL A 496 11.13 18.32 2.04
CA VAL A 496 11.33 18.66 3.45
C VAL A 496 12.24 17.61 4.09
N TYR A 497 13.27 18.07 4.81
CA TYR A 497 14.07 17.19 5.66
C TYR A 497 13.25 16.67 6.83
N THR A 498 13.33 15.36 7.09
CA THR A 498 12.69 14.76 8.25
C THR A 498 13.70 14.04 9.15
N SER A 499 13.31 13.84 10.40
CA SER A 499 13.94 12.89 11.31
C SER A 499 13.06 11.67 11.51
N LEU A 500 12.26 11.25 10.53
CA LEU A 500 11.43 10.05 10.63
C LEU A 500 12.25 8.81 10.25
N LEU A 501 11.95 7.69 10.91
CA LEU A 501 12.37 6.37 10.45
C LEU A 501 11.42 5.86 9.35
N PRO A 502 11.85 4.94 8.48
CA PRO A 502 11.00 4.28 7.49
C PRO A 502 9.68 3.72 8.07
N GLU A 503 9.71 3.18 9.30
CA GLU A 503 8.54 2.66 10.00
C GLU A 503 7.67 3.70 10.73
N GLU A 504 8.04 4.99 10.66
CA GLU A 504 7.34 6.08 11.36
C GLU A 504 6.53 6.99 10.42
N MET A 505 6.47 6.68 9.12
CA MET A 505 5.92 7.59 8.12
C MET A 505 4.42 7.85 8.28
N GLY A 506 3.65 6.86 8.74
CA GLY A 506 2.21 7.02 9.00
C GLY A 506 1.89 8.13 10.02
N LYS A 507 2.86 8.51 10.88
CA LYS A 507 2.68 9.55 11.89
C LYS A 507 2.30 10.91 11.30
N ILE A 508 2.72 11.20 10.06
CA ILE A 508 2.40 12.47 9.37
C ILE A 508 0.89 12.64 9.11
N HIS A 509 0.15 11.53 9.06
CA HIS A 509 -1.31 11.50 8.87
C HIS A 509 -2.06 11.02 10.12
N GLU A 510 -1.42 10.95 11.28
CA GLU A 510 -2.02 10.41 12.52
C GLU A 510 -1.91 11.34 13.71
N SER A 511 -0.95 12.28 13.68
CA SER A 511 -0.62 13.10 14.82
C SER A 511 -0.01 14.43 14.40
N ARG A 512 -0.11 15.44 15.28
CA ARG A 512 0.65 16.69 15.13
C ARG A 512 2.06 16.46 15.63
N LEU A 513 3.03 16.61 14.72
CA LEU A 513 4.44 16.44 15.02
C LEU A 513 5.09 17.81 15.24
N GLU A 514 5.42 18.10 16.50
CA GLU A 514 5.92 19.40 16.95
C GLU A 514 7.40 19.67 16.61
N THR A 515 8.15 18.62 16.26
CA THR A 515 9.58 18.67 15.93
C THR A 515 9.93 17.56 14.96
N GLY A 516 11.13 17.63 14.36
CA GLY A 516 11.67 16.59 13.47
C GLY A 516 11.76 17.03 12.02
N PHE A 517 11.36 18.25 11.68
CA PHE A 517 11.28 18.73 10.30
C PHE A 517 12.17 19.95 10.03
N GLY A 518 12.48 20.14 8.74
CA GLY A 518 13.34 21.20 8.23
C GLY A 518 14.84 20.95 8.44
N PRO A 519 15.72 21.83 7.94
CA PRO A 519 17.18 21.60 7.91
C PRO A 519 17.84 21.39 9.28
N LEU A 520 17.21 21.91 10.35
CA LEU A 520 17.65 21.75 11.74
C LEU A 520 16.85 20.69 12.51
N PHE A 521 15.84 20.08 11.89
CA PHE A 521 14.95 19.07 12.49
C PHE A 521 14.24 19.53 13.77
N SER A 522 14.13 20.83 13.97
CA SER A 522 13.53 21.44 15.16
C SER A 522 12.15 22.04 14.88
N SER A 523 11.76 22.13 13.62
CA SER A 523 10.46 22.70 13.23
C SER A 523 9.36 21.63 13.34
N PRO A 524 8.12 22.06 13.64
CA PRO A 524 6.96 21.21 13.47
C PRO A 524 6.71 20.94 11.98
N LEU A 525 5.93 19.89 11.68
CA LEU A 525 5.57 19.53 10.30
C LEU A 525 4.80 20.65 9.60
N GLU A 526 3.77 21.20 10.27
CA GLU A 526 2.85 22.23 9.75
C GLU A 526 3.48 23.60 9.44
N SER A 527 4.79 23.75 9.69
CA SER A 527 5.53 24.97 9.37
C SER A 527 6.95 24.65 8.87
N ALA A 528 7.12 23.46 8.30
CA ALA A 528 8.42 22.97 7.89
C ALA A 528 8.93 23.70 6.64
N GLU A 529 10.23 24.02 6.61
CA GLU A 529 10.85 24.64 5.45
C GLU A 529 10.93 23.64 4.29
N VAL A 530 10.48 24.08 3.12
CA VAL A 530 10.49 23.34 1.86
C VAL A 530 11.66 23.82 1.00
N GLN A 531 12.34 22.88 0.32
CA GLN A 531 13.47 23.17 -0.55
C GLN A 531 13.26 22.59 -1.95
N ALA A 532 13.48 23.39 -2.98
CA ALA A 532 13.36 22.95 -4.37
C ALA A 532 14.49 21.99 -4.78
N ILE A 533 14.16 20.96 -5.55
CA ILE A 533 15.11 20.11 -6.24
C ILE A 533 15.40 20.72 -7.60
N SER A 534 16.64 21.18 -7.79
CA SER A 534 17.07 21.76 -9.06
C SER A 534 17.28 20.72 -10.16
N SER A 535 17.32 21.19 -11.42
CA SER A 535 17.66 20.39 -12.59
C SER A 535 19.12 20.03 -12.74
N GLN A 536 20.01 20.58 -11.90
CA GLN A 536 21.45 20.33 -11.96
C GLN A 536 21.90 19.40 -10.84
N ALA A 537 21.81 19.87 -9.60
CA ALA A 537 22.13 19.12 -8.40
C ALA A 537 21.74 19.95 -7.16
N THR A 538 21.09 19.30 -6.21
CA THR A 538 20.72 19.85 -4.90
C THR A 538 21.41 19.03 -3.85
N ILE A 539 22.48 19.58 -3.26
CA ILE A 539 23.32 18.86 -2.29
C ILE A 539 22.55 18.75 -0.97
N LEU A 540 22.42 17.52 -0.47
CA LEU A 540 21.76 17.25 0.81
C LEU A 540 22.65 17.69 1.97
N SER A 541 22.01 18.14 3.06
CA SER A 541 22.73 18.68 4.20
C SER A 541 23.58 17.60 4.90
N ALA A 542 24.80 17.95 5.31
CA ALA A 542 25.68 17.05 6.06
C ALA A 542 25.04 16.54 7.37
N ALA A 543 24.14 17.33 7.98
CA ALA A 543 23.38 16.91 9.16
C ALA A 543 22.43 15.76 8.84
N PHE A 544 21.72 15.82 7.70
CA PHE A 544 20.86 14.73 7.24
C PHE A 544 21.68 13.47 6.94
N ILE A 545 22.76 13.58 6.16
CA ILE A 545 23.62 12.44 5.81
C ILE A 545 24.17 11.70 7.04
N ARG A 546 24.60 12.44 8.07
CA ARG A 546 25.06 11.81 9.33
C ARG A 546 23.94 11.04 10.04
N ARG A 547 22.69 11.50 9.98
CA ARG A 547 21.56 10.80 10.59
C ARG A 547 21.14 9.56 9.81
N ILE A 548 21.29 9.55 8.48
CA ILE A 548 21.14 8.31 7.71
C ILE A 548 22.16 7.28 8.21
N ARG A 549 23.43 7.65 8.27
CA ARG A 549 24.51 6.77 8.73
C ARG A 549 24.29 6.24 10.15
N ASP A 550 24.08 7.16 11.09
CA ASP A 550 24.16 6.87 12.53
C ASP A 550 22.81 6.41 13.13
N GLU A 551 21.68 6.76 12.50
CA GLU A 551 20.33 6.57 13.05
C GLU A 551 19.32 5.94 12.07
N ASN A 552 19.72 5.61 10.83
CA ASN A 552 18.84 5.18 9.74
C ASN A 552 17.67 6.13 9.43
N ARG A 553 17.85 7.45 9.65
CA ARG A 553 16.81 8.46 9.38
C ARG A 553 16.98 9.07 8.01
N GLY A 554 16.73 8.25 6.98
CA GLY A 554 16.92 8.58 5.56
C GLY A 554 15.69 9.09 4.83
N VAL A 555 14.62 9.52 5.51
CA VAL A 555 13.37 9.89 4.84
C VAL A 555 13.27 11.38 4.54
N LEU A 556 12.90 11.70 3.30
CA LEU A 556 12.46 13.02 2.87
C LEU A 556 10.96 13.00 2.60
N LEU A 557 10.25 14.09 2.89
CA LEU A 557 8.90 14.31 2.35
C LEU A 557 9.05 15.12 1.07
N MET A 558 8.31 14.76 0.02
CA MET A 558 8.38 15.39 -1.29
C MET A 558 6.99 15.83 -1.73
N GLU A 559 6.93 16.92 -2.49
CA GLU A 559 5.73 17.42 -3.14
C GLU A 559 6.02 17.71 -4.63
N GLY A 560 4.99 17.67 -5.47
CA GLY A 560 5.09 18.02 -6.89
C GLY A 560 4.89 19.52 -7.12
N ALA A 561 5.84 20.18 -7.78
CA ALA A 561 5.77 21.63 -8.07
C ALA A 561 5.18 21.94 -9.45
N HIS A 562 5.35 21.03 -10.42
CA HIS A 562 4.71 21.16 -11.74
C HIS A 562 4.73 19.80 -12.47
N PRO A 563 3.97 19.63 -13.56
CA PRO A 563 3.91 18.36 -14.27
C PRO A 563 5.28 17.91 -14.79
N SER A 564 5.61 16.63 -14.65
CA SER A 564 6.84 16.03 -15.18
C SER A 564 6.79 14.50 -15.19
N THR A 565 7.51 13.90 -16.14
CA THR A 565 7.78 12.45 -16.20
C THR A 565 9.27 12.12 -16.02
N GLU A 566 10.09 13.14 -15.73
CA GLU A 566 11.53 12.96 -15.53
C GLU A 566 11.78 12.37 -14.13
N PRO A 567 12.68 11.38 -14.00
CA PRO A 567 12.91 10.69 -12.73
C PRO A 567 13.55 11.62 -11.69
N LEU A 568 13.32 11.31 -10.41
CA LEU A 568 14.19 11.80 -9.34
C LEU A 568 15.49 11.02 -9.41
N VAL A 569 16.60 11.73 -9.53
CA VAL A 569 17.95 11.15 -9.60
C VAL A 569 18.71 11.49 -8.32
N MET A 570 19.24 10.47 -7.65
CA MET A 570 20.17 10.60 -6.54
C MET A 570 21.57 10.25 -6.99
N ASN A 571 22.53 11.14 -6.75
CA ASN A 571 23.95 10.91 -7.02
C ASN A 571 24.73 10.83 -5.71
N TYR A 572 25.50 9.75 -5.55
CA TYR A 572 26.41 9.56 -4.44
C TYR A 572 27.85 9.79 -4.91
N HIS A 573 28.52 10.78 -4.32
CA HIS A 573 29.92 11.09 -4.58
C HIS A 573 30.78 10.82 -3.35
N TYR A 574 31.99 10.34 -3.58
CA TYR A 574 33.03 10.21 -2.58
C TYR A 574 34.31 10.92 -3.05
N ARG A 575 34.82 11.88 -2.26
CA ARG A 575 35.97 12.73 -2.59
C ARG A 575 35.88 13.41 -3.97
N GLY A 576 34.65 13.69 -4.43
CA GLY A 576 34.35 14.32 -5.71
C GLY A 576 34.14 13.35 -6.88
N ASP A 577 34.41 12.06 -6.71
CA ASP A 577 34.17 11.04 -7.72
C ASP A 577 32.74 10.47 -7.57
N LEU A 578 32.00 10.38 -8.67
CA LEU A 578 30.68 9.74 -8.70
C LEU A 578 30.85 8.24 -8.50
N VAL A 579 30.28 7.70 -7.41
CA VAL A 579 30.32 6.26 -7.11
C VAL A 579 29.15 5.56 -7.78
N PHE A 580 27.94 6.08 -7.61
CA PHE A 580 26.75 5.57 -8.27
C PHE A 580 25.66 6.63 -8.41
N SER A 581 24.70 6.34 -9.29
CA SER A 581 23.46 7.10 -9.47
C SER A 581 22.27 6.15 -9.39
N CYS A 582 21.16 6.61 -8.80
CA CYS A 582 19.92 5.85 -8.68
C CYS A 582 18.74 6.73 -9.07
N GLU A 583 17.77 6.14 -9.75
CA GLU A 583 16.61 6.86 -10.27
C GLU A 583 15.32 6.30 -9.68
N LEU A 584 14.41 7.17 -9.26
CA LEU A 584 13.01 6.86 -9.01
C LEU A 584 12.20 7.44 -10.19
N PRO A 585 11.64 6.60 -11.07
CA PRO A 585 10.74 7.07 -12.12
C PRO A 585 9.52 7.77 -11.51
N LEU A 586 9.10 8.88 -12.10
CA LEU A 586 8.02 9.72 -11.60
C LEU A 586 6.98 9.97 -12.69
N SER A 587 5.74 10.21 -12.26
CA SER A 587 4.69 10.77 -13.08
C SER A 587 3.91 11.76 -12.21
N ILE A 588 4.19 13.05 -12.41
CA ILE A 588 3.59 14.16 -11.69
C ILE A 588 2.68 14.90 -12.66
N SER A 589 1.41 15.09 -12.30
CA SER A 589 0.42 15.81 -13.11
C SER A 589 -0.60 16.52 -12.22
N PRO A 590 -1.49 17.37 -12.76
CA PRO A 590 -2.63 17.85 -11.99
C PRO A 590 -3.46 16.68 -11.44
N VAL A 591 -3.99 16.81 -10.22
CA VAL A 591 -4.72 15.72 -9.53
C VAL A 591 -5.93 15.21 -10.32
N GLY A 592 -6.57 16.09 -11.11
CA GLY A 592 -7.70 15.72 -11.98
C GLY A 592 -7.35 14.68 -13.06
N GLU A 593 -6.07 14.47 -13.38
CA GLU A 593 -5.60 13.46 -14.33
C GLU A 593 -5.34 12.08 -13.68
N MET A 594 -5.59 11.94 -12.38
CA MET A 594 -5.40 10.70 -11.61
C MET A 594 -6.70 9.94 -11.34
N PHE A 595 -7.87 10.53 -11.64
CA PHE A 595 -9.14 9.87 -11.41
C PHE A 595 -10.18 10.19 -12.48
N ARG A 596 -11.34 9.53 -12.39
CA ARG A 596 -12.43 9.64 -13.36
C ARG A 596 -13.54 10.52 -12.85
N VAL A 597 -14.22 11.20 -13.76
CA VAL A 597 -15.37 12.07 -13.44
C VAL A 597 -16.60 11.58 -14.21
N ALA A 598 -17.70 11.39 -13.50
CA ALA A 598 -19.03 11.19 -14.06
C ALA A 598 -19.86 12.45 -13.79
N ASN A 599 -19.90 13.36 -14.76
CA ASN A 599 -20.68 14.59 -14.64
C ASN A 599 -22.09 14.37 -15.19
N LEU A 600 -23.06 14.33 -14.27
CA LEU A 600 -24.48 14.13 -14.52
C LEU A 600 -25.30 15.42 -14.32
N ARG A 601 -24.64 16.58 -14.19
CA ARG A 601 -25.31 17.87 -13.92
C ARG A 601 -26.31 18.27 -15.01
N ASN A 602 -26.10 17.85 -16.25
CA ASN A 602 -26.96 18.18 -17.41
C ASN A 602 -27.62 16.94 -18.05
N VAL A 603 -27.75 15.84 -17.31
CA VAL A 603 -28.17 14.53 -17.86
C VAL A 603 -29.66 14.46 -18.24
N ASP A 604 -30.50 15.31 -17.63
CA ASP A 604 -31.94 15.39 -17.89
C ASP A 604 -32.32 16.78 -18.44
N PRO A 605 -33.30 16.89 -19.35
CA PRO A 605 -33.78 18.19 -19.85
C PRO A 605 -34.19 19.22 -18.78
N LYS A 606 -34.67 18.79 -17.59
CA LYS A 606 -34.94 19.69 -16.44
C LYS A 606 -33.68 20.48 -16.08
N PHE A 607 -32.51 19.85 -16.18
CA PHE A 607 -31.24 20.45 -15.79
C PHE A 607 -30.61 21.31 -16.88
N SER A 608 -31.38 21.74 -17.88
CA SER A 608 -30.85 22.50 -19.03
C SER A 608 -30.15 23.82 -18.66
N GLN A 609 -30.40 24.36 -17.47
CA GLN A 609 -29.75 25.56 -16.93
C GLN A 609 -28.60 25.27 -15.97
N ALA A 610 -28.34 24.00 -15.63
CA ALA A 610 -27.26 23.64 -14.73
C ALA A 610 -25.91 23.99 -15.37
N ASP A 611 -25.10 24.76 -14.66
CA ASP A 611 -23.71 24.96 -15.02
C ASP A 611 -22.97 23.62 -14.89
N PRO A 612 -22.43 23.02 -15.97
CA PRO A 612 -21.72 21.75 -15.87
C PRO A 612 -20.44 21.83 -15.04
N GLY A 613 -19.88 23.02 -14.80
CA GLY A 613 -18.57 23.16 -14.16
C GLY A 613 -17.40 22.79 -15.09
N PRO A 614 -16.16 22.85 -14.59
CA PRO A 614 -14.94 22.77 -15.39
C PRO A 614 -14.58 21.33 -15.77
N TRP A 615 -15.08 20.33 -15.04
CA TRP A 615 -14.74 18.92 -15.26
C TRP A 615 -15.90 18.16 -15.94
N PRO A 616 -15.83 17.96 -17.27
CA PRO A 616 -16.81 17.14 -17.98
C PRO A 616 -16.66 15.66 -17.61
N THR A 617 -17.63 14.85 -18.04
CA THR A 617 -17.52 13.39 -17.91
C THR A 617 -16.30 12.86 -18.65
N ASP A 618 -15.38 12.24 -17.90
CA ASP A 618 -14.27 11.45 -18.41
C ASP A 618 -14.15 10.16 -17.58
N LEU A 619 -14.53 9.05 -18.22
CA LEU A 619 -14.47 7.70 -17.65
C LEU A 619 -13.34 6.86 -18.27
N GLY A 620 -12.48 7.50 -19.08
CA GLY A 620 -11.30 6.89 -19.66
C GLY A 620 -10.32 6.41 -18.58
N GLU A 621 -9.30 5.68 -19.00
CA GLU A 621 -8.18 5.37 -18.10
C GLU A 621 -7.39 6.67 -17.82
N PRO A 622 -7.23 7.08 -16.54
CA PRO A 622 -6.51 8.31 -16.21
C PRO A 622 -5.04 8.19 -16.62
N PRO A 623 -4.47 9.20 -17.30
CA PRO A 623 -3.09 9.14 -17.78
C PRO A 623 -2.08 9.11 -16.64
N ASN A 624 -2.38 9.73 -15.49
CA ASN A 624 -1.49 9.80 -14.33
C ASN A 624 -1.89 8.87 -13.17
N LEU A 625 -2.75 7.87 -13.42
CA LEU A 625 -2.96 6.75 -12.50
C LEU A 625 -3.58 5.57 -13.26
N PRO A 626 -2.81 4.89 -14.13
CA PRO A 626 -3.34 3.84 -15.00
C PRO A 626 -3.83 2.63 -14.20
N ASP A 627 -4.83 1.91 -14.72
CA ASP A 627 -5.38 0.71 -14.08
C ASP A 627 -4.33 -0.39 -13.95
N ALA A 628 -3.34 -0.43 -14.85
CA ALA A 628 -2.21 -1.36 -14.76
C ALA A 628 -1.36 -1.13 -13.50
N TYR A 629 -1.20 0.12 -13.06
CA TYR A 629 -0.51 0.45 -11.83
C TYR A 629 -1.30 -0.04 -10.61
N LEU A 630 -2.60 0.25 -10.56
CA LEU A 630 -3.47 -0.22 -9.47
C LEU A 630 -3.50 -1.75 -9.37
N ARG A 631 -3.46 -2.45 -10.51
CA ARG A 631 -3.38 -3.93 -10.57
C ARG A 631 -2.05 -4.50 -10.09
N SER A 632 -0.99 -3.70 -10.01
CA SER A 632 0.32 -4.16 -9.54
C SER A 632 0.32 -4.49 -8.04
N PHE A 633 -0.64 -3.96 -7.28
CA PHE A 633 -0.87 -4.24 -5.86
C PHE A 633 -1.89 -5.35 -5.63
N LYS A 634 -2.88 -5.50 -6.54
CA LYS A 634 -3.98 -6.46 -6.39
C LYS A 634 -4.55 -6.90 -7.74
N ASP A 635 -4.70 -8.21 -7.92
CA ASP A 635 -5.25 -8.79 -9.16
C ASP A 635 -6.67 -8.31 -9.48
N SER A 636 -7.51 -8.18 -8.45
CA SER A 636 -8.86 -7.64 -8.55
C SER A 636 -8.84 -6.12 -8.46
N LEU A 637 -9.46 -5.43 -9.42
CA LEU A 637 -9.48 -3.97 -9.47
C LEU A 637 -10.84 -3.42 -8.96
N PRO A 638 -10.95 -2.99 -7.69
CA PRO A 638 -12.16 -2.38 -7.16
C PRO A 638 -12.44 -0.99 -7.76
N THR A 639 -13.67 -0.52 -7.60
CA THR A 639 -14.08 0.85 -7.96
C THR A 639 -14.65 1.52 -6.73
N LEU A 640 -14.19 2.73 -6.41
CA LEU A 640 -14.78 3.62 -5.43
C LEU A 640 -15.50 4.76 -6.16
N VAL A 641 -16.79 4.91 -5.89
CA VAL A 641 -17.64 5.98 -6.43
C VAL A 641 -17.95 6.97 -5.31
N HIS A 642 -17.51 8.21 -5.45
CA HIS A 642 -17.84 9.29 -4.52
C HIS A 642 -19.00 10.13 -5.08
N ILE A 643 -20.10 10.24 -4.31
CA ILE A 643 -21.26 11.06 -4.65
C ILE A 643 -21.39 12.18 -3.63
N HIS A 644 -21.28 13.42 -4.10
CA HIS A 644 -21.34 14.58 -3.23
C HIS A 644 -22.75 14.89 -2.69
N GLY A 645 -22.79 15.72 -1.65
CA GLY A 645 -23.99 16.21 -0.98
C GLY A 645 -24.70 17.37 -1.68
N TYR A 646 -25.52 18.06 -0.89
CA TYR A 646 -26.29 19.23 -1.30
C TYR A 646 -25.42 20.49 -1.44
N ASN A 647 -25.79 21.37 -2.38
CA ASN A 647 -25.25 22.71 -2.56
C ASN A 647 -23.77 22.76 -2.96
N TRP A 648 -23.32 21.82 -3.80
CA TRP A 648 -22.03 21.92 -4.48
C TRP A 648 -22.28 22.33 -5.93
N GLY A 649 -21.82 23.53 -6.27
CA GLY A 649 -21.89 24.08 -7.62
C GLY A 649 -20.87 23.49 -8.58
N GLY A 650 -20.83 24.04 -9.79
CA GLY A 650 -19.96 23.58 -10.88
C GLY A 650 -18.48 23.48 -10.48
N ASP A 651 -17.95 24.47 -9.76
CA ASP A 651 -16.55 24.52 -9.33
C ASP A 651 -16.30 23.80 -7.99
N GLN A 652 -17.25 23.87 -7.05
CA GLN A 652 -17.07 23.28 -5.72
C GLN A 652 -16.97 21.75 -5.74
N ALA A 653 -17.67 21.08 -6.67
CA ALA A 653 -17.62 19.63 -6.77
C ALA A 653 -16.24 19.10 -7.20
N PRO A 654 -15.58 19.65 -8.23
CA PRO A 654 -14.18 19.38 -8.55
C PRO A 654 -13.24 19.43 -7.35
N ALA A 655 -13.22 20.55 -6.62
CA ALA A 655 -12.34 20.77 -5.47
C ALA A 655 -12.48 19.65 -4.42
N ALA A 656 -13.73 19.37 -4.03
CA ALA A 656 -13.98 18.31 -3.08
C ALA A 656 -13.77 16.88 -3.64
N HIS A 657 -13.92 16.66 -4.96
CA HIS A 657 -13.57 15.37 -5.55
C HIS A 657 -12.07 15.12 -5.53
N ALA A 658 -11.25 16.16 -5.81
CA ALA A 658 -9.80 16.11 -5.65
C ALA A 658 -9.42 15.79 -4.21
N GLU A 659 -9.91 16.58 -3.25
CA GLU A 659 -9.51 16.43 -1.86
C GLU A 659 -9.90 15.06 -1.29
N ILE A 660 -11.11 14.57 -1.58
CA ILE A 660 -11.52 13.22 -1.17
C ILE A 660 -10.69 12.13 -1.86
N PHE A 661 -10.30 12.32 -3.13
CA PHE A 661 -9.40 11.40 -3.82
C PHE A 661 -8.03 11.36 -3.13
N LYS A 662 -7.40 12.52 -2.86
CA LYS A 662 -6.11 12.64 -2.17
C LYS A 662 -6.13 11.88 -0.84
N ARG A 663 -7.19 12.06 -0.03
CA ARG A 663 -7.36 11.37 1.26
C ARG A 663 -7.49 9.85 1.13
N PHE A 664 -8.27 9.36 0.17
CA PHE A 664 -8.36 7.92 -0.09
C PHE A 664 -7.03 7.35 -0.59
N PHE A 665 -6.32 8.10 -1.45
CA PHE A 665 -5.02 7.70 -1.96
C PHE A 665 -4.01 7.57 -0.81
N GLN A 666 -3.81 8.63 -0.01
CA GLN A 666 -2.87 8.67 1.11
C GLN A 666 -3.18 7.67 2.24
N THR A 667 -4.39 7.11 2.26
CA THR A 667 -4.79 6.09 3.26
C THR A 667 -4.79 4.66 2.70
N GLY A 668 -4.14 4.43 1.55
CA GLY A 668 -3.90 3.10 1.00
C GLY A 668 -4.95 2.60 0.02
N SER A 669 -5.78 3.47 -0.55
CA SER A 669 -6.71 3.04 -1.61
C SER A 669 -5.95 2.68 -2.88
N CYS A 670 -6.10 1.45 -3.37
CA CYS A 670 -5.70 1.00 -4.70
C CYS A 670 -6.91 0.78 -5.65
N ALA A 671 -8.04 1.46 -5.39
CA ALA A 671 -9.25 1.37 -6.22
C ALA A 671 -9.28 2.42 -7.33
N ARG A 672 -9.99 2.13 -8.42
CA ARG A 672 -10.39 3.17 -9.39
C ARG A 672 -11.29 4.17 -8.67
N TYR A 673 -10.96 5.45 -8.69
CA TYR A 673 -11.81 6.49 -8.13
C TYR A 673 -12.69 7.13 -9.22
N VAL A 674 -13.97 7.33 -8.91
CA VAL A 674 -14.92 8.05 -9.74
C VAL A 674 -15.65 9.11 -8.92
N GLY A 675 -15.42 10.38 -9.23
CA GLY A 675 -16.21 11.50 -8.70
C GLY A 675 -17.51 11.64 -9.50
N VAL A 676 -18.66 11.57 -8.83
CA VAL A 676 -19.98 11.78 -9.45
C VAL A 676 -20.48 13.17 -9.11
N THR A 677 -20.59 14.00 -10.14
CA THR A 677 -21.12 15.36 -10.03
C THR A 677 -22.57 15.39 -10.49
N TRP A 678 -23.48 15.97 -9.69
CA TRP A 678 -24.90 16.06 -10.03
C TRP A 678 -25.49 17.43 -9.66
N PHE A 679 -26.67 17.76 -10.19
CA PHE A 679 -27.28 19.09 -10.02
C PHE A 679 -28.02 19.21 -8.67
N GLY A 680 -27.25 19.37 -7.60
CA GLY A 680 -27.72 19.41 -6.21
C GLY A 680 -27.72 20.79 -5.55
N ASP A 681 -27.58 21.86 -6.33
CA ASP A 681 -27.43 23.27 -5.93
C ASP A 681 -28.49 24.21 -6.54
N GLU A 682 -29.63 23.69 -6.99
CA GLU A 682 -30.73 24.49 -7.55
C GLU A 682 -31.33 25.45 -6.51
N GLY A 683 -31.52 26.72 -6.87
CA GLY A 683 -32.33 27.67 -6.10
C GLY A 683 -31.67 28.39 -4.90
N THR A 684 -30.35 28.64 -4.93
CA THR A 684 -29.65 29.43 -3.90
C THR A 684 -30.07 30.90 -3.87
N LEU A 685 -31.08 31.24 -3.06
CA LEU A 685 -31.43 32.61 -2.70
C LEU A 685 -30.47 33.17 -1.62
N GLU A 686 -29.71 34.21 -1.97
CA GLU A 686 -28.72 34.90 -1.11
C GLU A 686 -29.30 35.61 0.13
N LEU A 687 -30.62 35.63 0.36
CA LEU A 687 -31.22 36.51 1.37
C LEU A 687 -30.85 36.12 2.83
N ILE A 688 -30.48 34.86 3.08
CA ILE A 688 -30.02 34.37 4.40
C ILE A 688 -28.85 33.36 4.33
N GLY A 689 -28.19 33.22 3.18
CA GLY A 689 -27.07 32.27 3.02
C GLY A 689 -27.45 30.78 3.02
N THR A 690 -28.74 30.46 2.90
CA THR A 690 -29.26 29.08 2.74
C THR A 690 -30.26 29.05 1.59
N SER A 691 -30.14 28.07 0.68
CA SER A 691 -31.17 27.81 -0.32
C SER A 691 -32.41 27.24 0.36
N PHE A 692 -33.55 27.85 0.05
CA PHE A 692 -34.84 27.36 0.52
C PHE A 692 -35.50 26.40 -0.50
N ASP A 693 -34.84 26.14 -1.63
CA ASP A 693 -35.30 25.22 -2.68
C ASP A 693 -34.70 23.81 -2.46
N TYR A 694 -34.58 23.41 -1.19
CA TYR A 694 -34.08 22.08 -0.79
C TYR A 694 -34.88 20.94 -1.46
N ASN A 695 -36.19 21.12 -1.61
CA ASN A 695 -37.07 20.12 -2.23
C ASN A 695 -36.74 19.90 -3.72
N GLU A 696 -36.38 20.94 -4.47
CA GLU A 696 -35.96 20.81 -5.88
C GLU A 696 -34.73 19.91 -6.00
N ASN A 697 -33.81 20.01 -5.05
CA ASN A 697 -32.60 19.20 -5.06
C ASN A 697 -32.87 17.74 -4.64
N VAL A 698 -33.91 17.48 -3.83
CA VAL A 698 -34.41 16.11 -3.60
C VAL A 698 -35.00 15.53 -4.90
N ILE A 699 -35.73 16.33 -5.68
CA ILE A 699 -36.25 15.91 -6.99
C ILE A 699 -35.10 15.57 -7.94
N ASN A 700 -34.12 16.45 -8.04
CA ASN A 700 -32.95 16.26 -8.89
C ASN A 700 -32.19 14.98 -8.49
N ALA A 701 -32.08 14.69 -7.19
CA ALA A 701 -31.43 13.46 -6.71
C ALA A 701 -32.11 12.18 -7.22
N PHE A 702 -33.46 12.12 -7.18
CA PHE A 702 -34.21 10.99 -7.73
C PHE A 702 -34.07 10.87 -9.25
N ILE A 703 -34.06 12.00 -9.97
CA ILE A 703 -33.88 12.00 -11.43
C ILE A 703 -32.46 11.50 -11.77
N THR A 704 -31.43 12.06 -11.15
CA THR A 704 -30.03 11.66 -11.37
C THR A 704 -29.80 10.17 -11.08
N ALA A 705 -30.43 9.63 -10.03
CA ALA A 705 -30.33 8.21 -9.68
C ALA A 705 -30.74 7.27 -10.83
N GLY A 706 -31.64 7.72 -11.72
CA GLY A 706 -32.06 6.95 -12.89
C GLY A 706 -31.02 6.83 -14.00
N TYR A 707 -30.07 7.76 -14.06
CA TYR A 707 -29.02 7.80 -15.08
C TYR A 707 -27.69 7.21 -14.59
N LEU A 708 -27.47 7.20 -13.27
CA LEU A 708 -26.20 6.79 -12.67
C LEU A 708 -25.75 5.36 -13.05
N PRO A 709 -26.61 4.33 -13.05
CA PRO A 709 -26.16 2.95 -13.34
C PRO A 709 -25.67 2.79 -14.77
N GLU A 710 -26.33 3.45 -15.74
CA GLU A 710 -25.93 3.41 -17.15
C GLU A 710 -24.65 4.23 -17.37
N ALA A 711 -24.53 5.39 -16.73
CA ALA A 711 -23.34 6.23 -16.82
C ALA A 711 -22.08 5.50 -16.35
N LEU A 712 -22.18 4.63 -15.34
CA LEU A 712 -21.05 3.90 -14.77
C LEU A 712 -20.90 2.46 -15.30
N ALA A 713 -21.69 2.04 -16.29
CA ALA A 713 -21.77 0.65 -16.73
C ALA A 713 -20.42 0.05 -17.18
N THR A 714 -19.49 0.86 -17.69
CA THR A 714 -18.14 0.44 -18.12
C THR A 714 -17.18 0.20 -16.96
N LEU A 715 -17.47 0.79 -15.80
CA LEU A 715 -16.64 0.70 -14.59
C LEU A 715 -17.28 -0.21 -13.52
N ALA A 716 -18.59 -0.45 -13.62
CA ALA A 716 -19.36 -1.27 -12.70
C ALA A 716 -18.89 -2.73 -12.74
N ALA A 717 -18.18 -3.12 -11.69
CA ALA A 717 -17.73 -4.48 -11.41
C ALA A 717 -18.39 -4.97 -10.11
N PRO A 718 -18.42 -6.29 -9.81
CA PRO A 718 -18.94 -6.79 -8.54
C PRO A 718 -18.23 -6.23 -7.29
N LEU A 719 -17.11 -5.53 -7.44
CA LEU A 719 -16.34 -4.88 -6.38
C LEU A 719 -16.48 -3.34 -6.40
N THR A 720 -17.69 -2.83 -6.66
CA THR A 720 -17.96 -1.38 -6.63
C THR A 720 -18.38 -0.96 -5.22
N SER A 721 -17.71 0.02 -4.64
CA SER A 721 -18.07 0.65 -3.37
C SER A 721 -18.53 2.09 -3.60
N VAL A 722 -19.53 2.53 -2.85
CA VAL A 722 -20.11 3.88 -2.98
C VAL A 722 -19.91 4.64 -1.68
N PHE A 723 -19.30 5.81 -1.74
CA PHE A 723 -19.16 6.75 -0.65
C PHE A 723 -20.05 7.97 -0.94
N ALA A 724 -21.18 8.08 -0.25
CA ALA A 724 -22.13 9.16 -0.50
C ALA A 724 -22.32 10.04 0.74
N HIS A 725 -22.21 11.35 0.55
CA HIS A 725 -22.40 12.34 1.61
C HIS A 725 -23.78 12.99 1.54
N SER A 726 -24.38 13.29 2.70
CA SER A 726 -25.57 14.15 2.80
C SER A 726 -26.69 13.72 1.85
N LEU A 727 -27.22 14.63 1.03
CA LEU A 727 -28.29 14.35 0.05
C LEU A 727 -27.85 13.42 -1.09
N GLY A 728 -26.54 13.27 -1.35
CA GLY A 728 -26.02 12.25 -2.28
C GLY A 728 -26.42 10.83 -1.88
N ASN A 729 -26.74 10.61 -0.59
CA ASN A 729 -27.32 9.34 -0.13
C ASN A 729 -28.70 9.05 -0.73
N MET A 730 -29.47 10.07 -1.11
CA MET A 730 -30.73 9.91 -1.85
C MET A 730 -30.46 9.37 -3.26
N VAL A 731 -29.46 9.93 -3.95
CA VAL A 731 -29.01 9.46 -5.27
C VAL A 731 -28.59 7.99 -5.20
N ALA A 732 -27.70 7.66 -4.26
CA ALA A 732 -27.20 6.30 -4.07
C ALA A 732 -28.32 5.32 -3.71
N SER A 733 -29.17 5.66 -2.73
CA SER A 733 -30.24 4.78 -2.26
C SER A 733 -31.29 4.51 -3.34
N SER A 734 -31.69 5.54 -4.09
CA SER A 734 -32.61 5.40 -5.24
C SER A 734 -31.96 4.59 -6.37
N ALA A 735 -30.70 4.84 -6.71
CA ALA A 735 -30.01 4.07 -7.74
C ALA A 735 -29.97 2.57 -7.40
N ILE A 736 -29.69 2.22 -6.14
CA ILE A 736 -29.64 0.82 -5.66
C ILE A 736 -31.04 0.17 -5.65
N VAL A 737 -32.04 0.84 -5.06
CA VAL A 737 -33.35 0.22 -4.80
C VAL A 737 -34.29 0.35 -5.99
N ASP A 738 -34.39 1.55 -6.55
CA ASP A 738 -35.37 1.86 -7.59
C ASP A 738 -34.86 1.48 -8.98
N HIS A 739 -33.56 1.66 -9.23
CA HIS A 739 -32.93 1.44 -10.54
C HIS A 739 -32.05 0.18 -10.61
N GLY A 740 -31.95 -0.59 -9.52
CA GLY A 740 -31.27 -1.89 -9.50
C GLY A 740 -29.75 -1.81 -9.65
N TRP A 741 -29.12 -0.72 -9.21
CA TRP A 741 -27.67 -0.59 -9.19
C TRP A 741 -27.04 -1.57 -8.19
N ASN A 742 -26.18 -2.45 -8.68
CA ASN A 742 -25.52 -3.46 -7.86
C ASN A 742 -24.15 -2.98 -7.38
N VAL A 743 -23.97 -2.87 -6.06
CA VAL A 743 -22.74 -2.39 -5.42
C VAL A 743 -22.39 -3.26 -4.22
N LEU A 744 -21.11 -3.49 -3.98
CA LEU A 744 -20.59 -4.31 -2.89
C LEU A 744 -20.76 -3.62 -1.54
N ASN A 745 -20.23 -2.40 -1.42
CA ASN A 745 -20.29 -1.60 -0.21
C ASN A 745 -21.01 -0.27 -0.48
N TYR A 746 -21.77 0.18 0.50
CA TYR A 746 -22.37 1.51 0.52
C TYR A 746 -22.08 2.20 1.86
N PHE A 747 -21.19 3.18 1.82
CA PHE A 747 -20.82 4.05 2.92
C PHE A 747 -21.74 5.27 2.94
N MET A 748 -22.69 5.27 3.87
CA MET A 748 -23.63 6.35 4.10
C MET A 748 -23.01 7.37 5.05
N LEU A 749 -22.45 8.45 4.51
CA LEU A 749 -21.85 9.51 5.32
C LEU A 749 -22.85 10.63 5.58
N ASN A 750 -23.19 10.86 6.86
CA ASN A 750 -24.08 11.92 7.31
C ASN A 750 -25.34 12.03 6.42
N ALA A 751 -26.06 10.91 6.23
CA ALA A 751 -27.13 10.83 5.24
C ALA A 751 -28.32 11.76 5.52
N ALA A 752 -28.63 12.67 4.57
CA ALA A 752 -29.76 13.60 4.62
C ALA A 752 -31.07 12.94 4.17
N VAL A 753 -31.35 11.76 4.73
CA VAL A 753 -32.49 10.90 4.39
C VAL A 753 -33.18 10.52 5.70
N PRO A 754 -34.52 10.54 5.78
CA PRO A 754 -35.21 10.18 7.02
C PRO A 754 -34.95 8.72 7.40
N THR A 755 -34.72 8.44 8.67
CA THR A 755 -34.45 7.06 9.16
C THR A 755 -35.57 6.08 8.81
N GLU A 756 -36.82 6.54 8.72
CA GLU A 756 -37.94 5.71 8.28
C GLU A 756 -37.83 5.20 6.85
N ALA A 757 -37.02 5.84 6.00
CA ALA A 757 -36.72 5.35 4.66
C ALA A 757 -36.04 3.98 4.68
N TYR A 758 -35.19 3.73 5.67
CA TYR A 758 -34.48 2.46 5.81
C TYR A 758 -35.20 1.51 6.78
N LEU A 759 -35.76 2.07 7.86
CA LEU A 759 -36.27 1.29 8.98
C LEU A 759 -37.79 1.06 8.95
N GLY A 760 -38.54 1.91 8.28
CA GLY A 760 -39.99 2.00 8.42
C GLY A 760 -40.39 2.89 9.61
N GLU A 761 -41.61 2.73 10.11
CA GLU A 761 -42.18 3.59 11.15
C GLU A 761 -41.33 3.66 12.44
N GLN A 762 -41.19 4.86 13.01
CA GLN A 762 -40.38 5.15 14.19
C GLN A 762 -41.25 5.60 15.38
N GLU A 763 -40.87 5.23 16.60
CA GLU A 763 -41.65 5.51 17.82
C GLU A 763 -41.74 7.01 18.17
N ASP A 764 -40.77 7.83 17.74
CA ASP A 764 -40.60 9.22 18.18
C ASP A 764 -41.03 10.25 17.12
N ARG A 765 -42.05 9.92 16.32
CA ARG A 765 -42.51 10.76 15.19
C ARG A 765 -42.88 12.18 15.59
N ARG A 766 -43.31 12.37 16.85
CA ARG A 766 -43.69 13.67 17.40
C ARG A 766 -42.56 14.70 17.35
N LYS A 767 -41.29 14.29 17.22
CA LYS A 767 -40.16 15.21 17.08
C LYS A 767 -40.06 15.90 15.72
N MET A 768 -40.75 15.37 14.70
CA MET A 768 -40.66 15.82 13.31
C MET A 768 -42.00 16.31 12.73
N VAL A 769 -43.08 16.21 13.50
CA VAL A 769 -44.41 16.72 13.11
C VAL A 769 -44.48 18.23 13.33
N ASN A 770 -45.11 18.98 12.41
CA ASN A 770 -45.31 20.42 12.61
C ASN A 770 -46.18 20.71 13.86
N PRO A 771 -45.86 21.73 14.69
CA PRO A 771 -46.66 22.06 15.88
C PRO A 771 -48.14 22.34 15.60
N ASP A 772 -48.51 22.81 14.42
CA ASP A 772 -49.92 23.05 14.02
C ASP A 772 -50.77 21.76 13.99
N TRP A 773 -50.11 20.61 13.90
CA TRP A 773 -50.72 19.28 13.93
C TRP A 773 -50.64 18.62 15.31
N LYS A 774 -50.06 19.34 16.29
CA LYS A 774 -50.01 19.01 17.71
C LYS A 774 -50.92 19.98 18.46
N ASP A 775 -51.43 19.60 19.62
CA ASP A 775 -52.06 20.56 20.52
C ASP A 775 -51.14 20.80 21.72
N GLU A 776 -50.46 21.95 21.72
CA GLU A 776 -49.64 22.37 22.86
C GLU A 776 -50.49 23.12 23.88
N GLY A 777 -50.96 22.40 24.89
CA GLY A 777 -51.48 22.99 26.13
C GLY A 777 -52.97 22.89 26.38
N SER A 778 -53.70 22.02 25.67
CA SER A 778 -55.11 21.71 25.94
C SER A 778 -55.34 20.22 26.26
N ASP A 779 -56.46 19.88 26.89
CA ASP A 779 -56.89 18.50 27.18
C ASP A 779 -57.29 17.70 25.90
N GLN A 780 -56.98 18.20 24.69
CA GLN A 780 -57.29 17.54 23.41
C GLN A 780 -56.12 16.68 22.89
N SER A 781 -56.46 15.64 22.13
CA SER A 781 -55.51 14.71 21.51
C SER A 781 -54.95 15.25 20.19
N ASP A 782 -53.75 14.82 19.79
CA ASP A 782 -53.20 15.04 18.43
C ASP A 782 -54.20 14.64 17.33
N TYR A 783 -54.03 15.19 16.13
CA TYR A 783 -54.74 14.67 14.95
C TYR A 783 -54.39 13.18 14.74
N PRO A 784 -55.38 12.34 14.40
CA PRO A 784 -55.15 10.95 14.04
C PRO A 784 -54.13 10.77 12.92
N GLU A 785 -53.31 9.72 13.02
CA GLU A 785 -52.22 9.43 12.08
C GLU A 785 -52.70 9.26 10.64
N PHE A 786 -53.85 8.64 10.41
CA PHE A 786 -54.40 8.40 9.08
C PHE A 786 -54.76 9.68 8.31
N LEU A 787 -54.85 10.83 8.99
CA LEU A 787 -55.08 12.14 8.38
C LEU A 787 -53.79 12.82 7.93
N MET A 788 -52.63 12.37 8.42
CA MET A 788 -51.35 13.00 8.14
C MET A 788 -50.88 12.68 6.71
N PRO A 789 -50.20 13.61 6.02
CA PRO A 789 -49.79 13.42 4.63
C PRO A 789 -48.98 12.15 4.42
N SER A 790 -48.03 11.84 5.32
CA SER A 790 -47.15 10.68 5.20
C SER A 790 -47.85 9.32 5.40
N TYR A 791 -49.13 9.32 5.81
CA TYR A 791 -49.99 8.13 5.87
C TYR A 791 -50.99 8.04 4.70
N TRP A 792 -51.05 9.05 3.82
CA TRP A 792 -51.99 9.07 2.71
C TRP A 792 -51.80 7.88 1.76
N SER A 793 -50.55 7.46 1.53
CA SER A 793 -50.24 6.28 0.73
C SER A 793 -50.85 4.98 1.29
N ALA A 794 -51.07 4.90 2.61
CA ALA A 794 -51.61 3.72 3.27
C ALA A 794 -53.11 3.50 2.98
N LEU A 795 -53.78 4.48 2.35
CA LEU A 795 -55.18 4.35 1.89
C LEU A 795 -55.30 3.48 0.63
N PHE A 796 -54.19 3.23 -0.06
CA PHE A 796 -54.17 2.56 -1.36
C PHE A 796 -53.73 1.11 -1.27
N GLN A 797 -54.26 0.28 -2.16
CA GLN A 797 -53.84 -1.12 -2.28
C GLN A 797 -52.45 -1.24 -2.94
N PRO A 798 -51.70 -2.34 -2.74
CA PRO A 798 -50.35 -2.49 -3.29
C PRO A 798 -50.23 -2.44 -4.82
N ASP A 799 -51.33 -2.69 -5.56
CA ASP A 799 -51.37 -2.57 -7.03
C ASP A 799 -51.69 -1.16 -7.54
N ASP A 800 -51.95 -0.22 -6.63
CA ASP A 800 -52.09 1.20 -6.88
C ASP A 800 -50.77 1.91 -6.54
N HIS A 801 -50.16 2.57 -7.52
CA HIS A 801 -48.83 3.17 -7.41
C HIS A 801 -48.78 4.32 -6.40
N ARG A 802 -49.94 4.89 -5.99
CA ARG A 802 -50.01 5.86 -4.88
C ARG A 802 -49.60 5.26 -3.54
N SER A 803 -49.70 3.94 -3.38
CA SER A 803 -49.19 3.24 -2.20
C SER A 803 -47.67 3.37 -2.02
N LEU A 804 -46.94 3.74 -3.09
CA LEU A 804 -45.48 3.93 -3.10
C LEU A 804 -45.05 5.38 -2.79
N LEU A 805 -46.00 6.29 -2.59
CA LEU A 805 -45.76 7.67 -2.19
C LEU A 805 -45.55 7.76 -0.68
N SER A 806 -44.48 7.12 -0.19
CA SER A 806 -44.12 7.15 1.23
C SER A 806 -42.62 7.12 1.41
N TRP A 807 -42.13 7.81 2.44
CA TRP A 807 -40.77 7.60 2.93
C TRP A 807 -40.64 6.24 3.61
N LYS A 808 -41.67 5.73 4.29
CA LYS A 808 -41.56 4.51 5.10
C LYS A 808 -41.09 3.32 4.25
N THR A 809 -39.97 2.73 4.66
CA THR A 809 -39.30 1.59 4.00
C THR A 809 -38.91 1.80 2.54
N ARG A 810 -38.93 3.04 2.04
CA ARG A 810 -38.60 3.36 0.64
C ARG A 810 -37.25 2.79 0.20
N PHE A 811 -36.25 2.87 1.07
CA PHE A 811 -34.91 2.35 0.84
C PHE A 811 -34.59 1.14 1.73
N GLY A 812 -35.61 0.45 2.25
CA GLY A 812 -35.43 -0.73 3.11
C GLY A 812 -34.67 -1.88 2.43
N GLY A 813 -34.69 -1.92 1.09
CA GLY A 813 -33.97 -2.88 0.27
C GLY A 813 -32.44 -2.71 0.26
N VAL A 814 -31.90 -1.55 0.64
CA VAL A 814 -30.44 -1.29 0.64
C VAL A 814 -29.68 -2.36 1.42
N SER A 815 -30.12 -2.64 2.67
CA SER A 815 -29.47 -3.63 3.54
C SER A 815 -29.52 -5.08 3.04
N GLY A 816 -30.42 -5.38 2.10
CA GLY A 816 -30.50 -6.69 1.45
C GLY A 816 -29.70 -6.81 0.15
N ASN A 817 -29.34 -5.66 -0.45
CA ASN A 817 -28.69 -5.60 -1.76
C ASN A 817 -27.18 -5.29 -1.66
N THR A 818 -26.72 -4.67 -0.57
CA THR A 818 -25.32 -4.24 -0.40
C THR A 818 -24.88 -4.27 1.07
N ILE A 819 -23.57 -4.32 1.31
CA ILE A 819 -22.99 -4.14 2.65
C ILE A 819 -23.04 -2.65 2.98
N CYS A 820 -23.97 -2.28 3.85
CA CYS A 820 -24.24 -0.90 4.19
C CYS A 820 -23.54 -0.50 5.50
N HIS A 821 -22.71 0.54 5.44
CA HIS A 821 -22.04 1.17 6.57
C HIS A 821 -22.68 2.54 6.83
N ASN A 822 -23.23 2.75 8.02
CA ASN A 822 -23.82 4.00 8.43
C ASN A 822 -22.83 4.83 9.25
N PHE A 823 -22.26 5.86 8.65
CA PHE A 823 -21.44 6.87 9.31
C PHE A 823 -22.31 8.07 9.66
N PHE A 824 -22.75 8.14 10.91
CA PHE A 824 -23.58 9.21 11.44
C PHE A 824 -22.82 9.99 12.50
N SER A 825 -23.24 11.20 12.83
CA SER A 825 -22.64 11.97 13.93
C SER A 825 -23.71 12.40 14.94
N THR A 826 -23.50 12.05 16.22
CA THR A 826 -24.31 12.64 17.30
C THR A 826 -24.01 14.12 17.55
N GLY A 827 -22.92 14.61 16.97
CA GLY A 827 -22.50 16.01 16.96
C GLY A 827 -23.07 16.86 15.82
N GLU A 828 -23.83 16.27 14.88
CA GLU A 828 -24.34 16.97 13.68
C GLU A 828 -25.00 18.33 13.99
N ASP A 829 -24.74 19.31 13.13
CA ASP A 829 -25.36 20.63 13.15
C ASP A 829 -26.52 20.74 12.16
N ILE A 830 -26.29 20.40 10.89
CA ILE A 830 -27.28 20.49 9.80
C ILE A 830 -28.37 19.42 9.94
N LEU A 831 -27.95 18.17 10.16
CA LEU A 831 -28.82 17.00 10.27
C LEU A 831 -29.13 16.64 11.73
N ARG A 832 -29.08 17.61 12.64
CA ARG A 832 -29.41 17.38 14.04
C ARG A 832 -30.85 16.87 14.19
N SER A 833 -31.09 15.99 15.14
CA SER A 833 -32.43 15.48 15.42
C SER A 833 -33.33 16.56 16.05
N GLY A 834 -34.57 16.66 15.58
CA GLY A 834 -35.58 17.58 16.12
C GLY A 834 -35.96 17.27 17.57
N ASN A 835 -36.47 18.27 18.28
CA ASN A 835 -36.96 18.14 19.66
C ASN A 835 -38.49 18.16 19.77
N GLY A 836 -39.20 18.39 18.66
CA GLY A 836 -40.66 18.55 18.61
C GLY A 836 -41.12 20.00 18.43
N ASP A 837 -40.26 20.98 18.71
CA ASP A 837 -40.57 22.38 18.45
C ASP A 837 -40.17 22.73 17.01
N LEU A 838 -40.85 23.69 16.39
CA LEU A 838 -40.43 24.22 15.10
C LEU A 838 -39.11 25.00 15.28
N PRO A 839 -38.01 24.68 14.56
CA PRO A 839 -36.76 25.41 14.69
C PRO A 839 -36.93 26.90 14.39
N ALA A 840 -36.30 27.76 15.18
CA ALA A 840 -36.43 29.20 15.06
C ALA A 840 -35.58 29.74 13.90
N LEU A 841 -36.21 30.39 12.92
CA LEU A 841 -35.53 30.90 11.71
C LEU A 841 -34.34 31.83 12.02
N PHE A 842 -34.48 32.74 12.99
CA PHE A 842 -33.44 33.73 13.33
C PHE A 842 -32.49 33.32 14.46
N GLU A 843 -32.70 32.14 15.07
CA GLU A 843 -31.82 31.64 16.14
C GLU A 843 -31.10 30.35 15.75
N ASP A 844 -31.84 29.34 15.28
CA ASP A 844 -31.31 28.02 14.94
C ASP A 844 -30.82 27.99 13.49
N ILE A 845 -31.67 28.35 12.54
CA ILE A 845 -31.37 28.26 11.10
C ILE A 845 -30.31 29.28 10.70
N TRP A 846 -30.37 30.51 11.24
CA TRP A 846 -29.33 31.52 11.05
C TRP A 846 -27.94 31.07 11.52
N LYS A 847 -27.86 30.13 12.48
CA LYS A 847 -26.61 29.52 12.96
C LYS A 847 -26.33 28.16 12.32
N THR A 848 -26.96 27.90 11.18
CA THR A 848 -26.87 26.66 10.39
C THR A 848 -27.16 25.41 11.21
N GLU A 849 -28.10 25.45 12.15
CA GLU A 849 -28.57 24.29 12.89
C GLU A 849 -29.96 23.85 12.43
N LEU A 850 -30.22 22.54 12.49
CA LEU A 850 -31.56 21.96 12.29
C LEU A 850 -32.21 22.32 10.94
N ILE A 851 -31.41 22.71 9.94
CA ILE A 851 -31.92 23.17 8.62
C ILE A 851 -32.79 22.10 7.97
N TRP A 852 -32.33 20.84 7.99
CA TRP A 852 -33.08 19.73 7.42
C TRP A 852 -34.41 19.51 8.14
N VAL A 853 -34.41 19.55 9.48
CA VAL A 853 -35.63 19.41 10.30
C VAL A 853 -36.62 20.53 10.00
N TYR A 854 -36.14 21.77 9.89
CA TYR A 854 -36.97 22.91 9.55
C TYR A 854 -37.63 22.73 8.18
N ASN A 855 -36.85 22.38 7.14
CA ASN A 855 -37.39 22.15 5.80
C ASN A 855 -38.49 21.07 5.81
N GLU A 856 -38.31 19.95 6.50
CA GLU A 856 -39.34 18.92 6.64
C GLU A 856 -40.57 19.38 7.44
N MET A 857 -40.38 20.16 8.50
CA MET A 857 -41.48 20.65 9.36
C MET A 857 -42.28 21.79 8.74
N VAL A 858 -41.77 22.52 7.74
CA VAL A 858 -42.50 23.64 7.10
C VAL A 858 -43.12 23.30 5.74
N LYS A 859 -42.90 22.09 5.20
CA LYS A 859 -43.49 21.62 3.94
C LYS A 859 -44.99 21.89 3.87
N GLY A 860 -45.46 22.47 2.76
CA GLY A 860 -46.87 22.77 2.50
C GLY A 860 -47.52 23.88 3.37
N THR A 861 -46.79 24.50 4.30
CA THR A 861 -47.31 25.62 5.13
C THR A 861 -47.32 26.95 4.37
N SER A 862 -47.97 27.99 4.89
CA SER A 862 -47.97 29.36 4.33
C SER A 862 -47.14 30.36 5.14
N THR A 863 -46.02 29.90 5.73
CA THR A 863 -45.10 30.74 6.52
C THR A 863 -44.34 31.75 5.64
N LEU A 864 -43.68 32.73 6.27
CA LEU A 864 -42.85 33.73 5.57
C LEU A 864 -41.75 33.05 4.72
N ALA A 865 -41.22 31.91 5.18
CA ALA A 865 -40.30 31.09 4.40
C ALA A 865 -41.00 30.54 3.15
N THR A 866 -42.14 29.84 3.24
CA THR A 866 -42.83 29.33 2.03
C THR A 866 -43.32 30.43 1.07
N SER A 867 -43.53 31.66 1.55
CA SER A 867 -43.84 32.80 0.65
C SER A 867 -42.65 33.28 -0.20
N LEU A 868 -41.43 32.83 0.12
CA LEU A 868 -40.19 33.17 -0.59
C LEU A 868 -39.69 32.05 -1.53
N THR A 869 -40.29 30.84 -1.51
CA THR A 869 -39.60 29.58 -1.90
C THR A 869 -40.46 28.59 -2.70
N GLY A 870 -41.59 29.06 -3.26
CA GLY A 870 -42.43 28.20 -4.11
C GLY A 870 -43.42 27.29 -3.35
N ASP A 871 -44.10 26.44 -4.12
CA ASP A 871 -45.54 26.14 -3.98
C ASP A 871 -46.06 25.69 -2.60
N VAL A 872 -47.24 26.20 -2.27
CA VAL A 872 -47.91 25.97 -0.99
C VAL A 872 -48.92 24.83 -1.10
N HIS A 873 -48.50 23.60 -1.43
CA HIS A 873 -49.38 22.43 -1.56
C HIS A 873 -48.88 21.22 -0.75
N GLY A 874 -49.70 20.21 -0.53
CA GLY A 874 -49.30 19.03 0.26
C GLY A 874 -48.93 19.37 1.71
N GLY A 875 -48.08 18.54 2.31
CA GLY A 875 -47.36 18.82 3.54
C GLY A 875 -48.26 19.11 4.73
N TRP A 876 -47.83 19.99 5.62
CA TRP A 876 -48.55 20.37 6.83
C TRP A 876 -49.65 21.42 6.61
N GLY A 877 -49.92 21.83 5.37
CA GLY A 877 -51.05 22.72 5.08
C GLY A 877 -52.39 22.00 5.24
N PHE A 878 -53.40 22.62 5.84
CA PHE A 878 -54.75 22.05 5.92
C PHE A 878 -55.56 22.33 4.65
N ASN A 879 -56.39 21.38 4.23
CA ASN A 879 -57.35 21.57 3.14
C ASN A 879 -58.57 22.37 3.65
N PHE A 880 -58.99 23.40 2.91
CA PHE A 880 -60.16 24.21 3.25
C PHE A 880 -61.46 23.39 3.28
N SER A 881 -61.54 22.26 2.57
CA SER A 881 -62.68 21.33 2.64
C SER A 881 -62.91 20.78 4.06
N HIS A 882 -61.86 20.77 4.90
CA HIS A 882 -61.87 20.26 6.28
C HIS A 882 -61.65 21.37 7.32
N MET A 883 -61.94 22.63 6.96
CA MET A 883 -61.86 23.79 7.85
C MET A 883 -63.21 24.50 7.96
N ASP A 884 -63.47 25.12 9.11
CA ASP A 884 -64.67 25.91 9.33
C ASP A 884 -64.39 27.40 9.18
N TRP A 885 -65.23 28.10 8.42
CA TRP A 885 -65.17 29.56 8.33
C TRP A 885 -65.95 30.21 9.48
N ILE A 886 -65.25 30.86 10.42
CA ILE A 886 -65.90 31.69 11.44
C ILE A 886 -66.06 33.11 10.92
N ASN A 887 -67.32 33.50 10.72
CA ASN A 887 -67.69 34.89 10.43
C ASN A 887 -67.77 35.69 11.75
N PRO A 888 -67.00 36.78 11.93
CA PRO A 888 -66.91 37.51 13.19
C PRO A 888 -68.16 38.34 13.54
N GLY A 889 -69.23 38.26 12.74
CA GLY A 889 -70.54 38.79 13.11
C GLY A 889 -70.74 40.27 12.80
N GLY A 890 -71.26 40.56 11.60
CA GLY A 890 -72.08 41.75 11.32
C GLY A 890 -71.37 43.06 10.92
N ALA A 891 -72.09 43.85 10.11
CA ALA A 891 -71.59 44.90 9.20
C ALA A 891 -71.10 46.24 9.81
N ALA A 892 -70.69 46.30 11.09
CA ALA A 892 -70.36 47.57 11.75
C ALA A 892 -68.90 47.70 12.26
N HIS A 893 -67.97 46.91 11.70
CA HIS A 893 -66.53 46.81 11.97
C HIS A 893 -66.09 45.75 13.01
N PRO A 894 -65.74 44.54 12.54
CA PRO A 894 -64.71 43.67 13.16
C PRO A 894 -63.75 43.09 12.08
N PRO A 895 -62.65 42.38 12.40
CA PRO A 895 -61.62 41.94 11.42
C PRO A 895 -62.16 41.02 10.31
N ALA A 896 -61.35 40.72 9.29
CA ALA A 896 -61.67 39.68 8.31
C ALA A 896 -61.98 38.36 9.04
N GLY A 897 -62.96 37.57 8.55
CA GLY A 897 -63.22 36.25 9.10
C GLY A 897 -62.02 35.33 8.98
N GLU A 898 -62.02 34.25 9.73
CA GLU A 898 -60.89 33.34 9.85
C GLU A 898 -61.33 31.90 9.63
N TRP A 899 -60.52 31.16 8.87
CA TRP A 899 -60.65 29.72 8.75
C TRP A 899 -60.03 29.07 9.99
N ILE A 900 -60.84 28.35 10.76
CA ILE A 900 -60.37 27.55 11.87
C ILE A 900 -60.29 26.08 11.46
N ARG A 901 -59.31 25.38 12.02
CA ARG A 901 -59.08 23.96 11.76
C ARG A 901 -60.16 23.14 12.47
N MET A 902 -60.64 22.08 11.84
CA MET A 902 -61.53 21.10 12.48
C MET A 902 -60.84 20.52 13.72
N LEU A 903 -61.54 20.35 14.84
CA LEU A 903 -60.90 19.85 16.07
C LEU A 903 -60.46 18.38 15.90
N PRO A 904 -59.36 17.93 16.53
CA PRO A 904 -58.87 16.55 16.39
C PRO A 904 -59.93 15.47 16.66
N ALA A 905 -60.80 15.68 17.65
CA ALA A 905 -61.89 14.75 17.97
C ALA A 905 -62.98 14.66 16.88
N GLU A 906 -63.20 15.74 16.13
CA GLU A 906 -64.14 15.79 15.01
C GLU A 906 -63.50 15.20 13.76
N ALA A 907 -62.24 15.53 13.50
CA ALA A 907 -61.46 15.00 12.37
C ALA A 907 -61.26 13.48 12.49
N ALA A 908 -61.22 12.92 13.70
CA ALA A 908 -61.15 11.48 13.93
C ALA A 908 -62.37 10.69 13.44
N LEU A 909 -63.45 11.36 13.05
CA LEU A 909 -64.67 10.73 12.52
C LEU A 909 -64.71 10.69 10.97
N ILE A 910 -63.72 11.27 10.29
CA ILE A 910 -63.64 11.26 8.82
C ILE A 910 -63.43 9.83 8.32
N ASP A 911 -64.18 9.44 7.29
CA ASP A 911 -64.01 8.15 6.63
C ASP A 911 -62.71 8.14 5.80
N PRO A 912 -61.79 7.18 6.00
CA PRO A 912 -60.58 7.08 5.20
C PRO A 912 -60.80 7.04 3.68
N GLU A 913 -61.96 6.56 3.20
CA GLU A 913 -62.28 6.56 1.77
C GLU A 913 -62.47 7.99 1.21
N GLU A 914 -62.96 8.93 2.02
CA GLU A 914 -63.14 10.34 1.64
C GLU A 914 -61.79 11.03 1.36
N LEU A 915 -60.75 10.64 2.11
CA LEU A 915 -59.40 11.20 2.03
C LEU A 915 -58.66 10.84 0.72
N ILE A 916 -59.16 9.87 -0.05
CA ILE A 916 -58.63 9.54 -1.37
C ILE A 916 -58.92 10.67 -2.36
N THR A 917 -60.13 11.24 -2.29
CA THR A 917 -60.57 12.31 -3.21
C THR A 917 -60.35 13.71 -2.65
N GLU A 918 -60.46 13.88 -1.33
CA GLU A 918 -60.34 15.17 -0.63
C GLU A 918 -59.40 14.99 0.58
N PRO A 919 -58.07 15.08 0.38
CA PRO A 919 -57.11 14.89 1.47
C PRO A 919 -57.34 15.90 2.60
N PHE A 920 -57.00 15.50 3.83
CA PHE A 920 -57.09 16.38 5.00
C PHE A 920 -56.03 17.49 4.96
N PHE A 921 -54.86 17.15 4.43
CA PHE A 921 -53.83 18.11 4.07
C PHE A 921 -54.15 18.75 2.72
N ARG A 922 -53.50 19.89 2.43
CA ARG A 922 -53.76 20.67 1.24
C ARG A 922 -53.51 19.84 -0.02
N PRO A 923 -54.43 19.83 -1.00
CA PRO A 923 -54.23 19.07 -2.22
C PRO A 923 -52.91 19.44 -2.91
N PHE A 924 -52.12 18.43 -3.29
CA PHE A 924 -51.01 18.53 -4.23
C PHE A 924 -51.46 19.22 -5.52
N SER A 925 -50.77 20.27 -5.92
CA SER A 925 -51.03 21.01 -7.16
C SER A 925 -49.72 21.61 -7.65
N SER A 926 -49.37 21.38 -8.92
CA SER A 926 -48.19 21.98 -9.54
C SER A 926 -48.62 22.73 -10.80
N GLY A 927 -48.16 23.98 -10.92
CA GLY A 927 -48.24 24.76 -12.15
C GLY A 927 -46.92 24.76 -12.94
N ASP A 928 -45.99 23.88 -12.57
CA ASP A 928 -44.62 23.86 -13.03
C ASP A 928 -44.49 23.31 -14.46
N SER A 929 -43.87 24.09 -15.34
CA SER A 929 -43.66 23.73 -16.74
C SER A 929 -42.67 22.58 -16.94
N ASP A 930 -41.83 22.27 -15.95
CA ASP A 930 -40.86 21.18 -16.02
C ASP A 930 -41.51 19.80 -15.83
N PHE A 931 -42.80 19.78 -15.47
CA PHE A 931 -43.63 18.59 -15.27
C PHE A 931 -44.85 18.64 -16.20
N PRO A 932 -44.67 18.53 -17.54
CA PRO A 932 -45.72 18.78 -18.52
C PRO A 932 -46.92 17.81 -18.45
N ASP A 933 -46.72 16.63 -17.85
CA ASP A 933 -47.78 15.64 -17.63
C ASP A 933 -48.58 15.88 -16.34
N TRP A 934 -48.25 16.91 -15.54
CA TRP A 934 -48.92 17.17 -14.26
C TRP A 934 -50.36 17.66 -14.43
N SER A 935 -50.64 18.47 -15.46
CA SER A 935 -51.94 19.11 -15.71
C SER A 935 -52.47 19.91 -14.49
N ASP A 936 -53.67 19.62 -13.98
CA ASP A 936 -54.24 20.20 -12.75
C ASP A 936 -54.04 19.30 -11.50
N GLY A 937 -53.30 18.19 -11.63
CA GLY A 937 -53.06 17.23 -10.55
C GLY A 937 -54.25 16.33 -10.20
N SER A 938 -55.39 16.44 -10.90
CA SER A 938 -56.61 15.67 -10.59
C SER A 938 -56.44 14.16 -10.72
N TRP A 939 -55.52 13.70 -11.58
CA TRP A 939 -55.18 12.28 -11.74
C TRP A 939 -54.74 11.61 -10.43
N LEU A 940 -54.19 12.37 -9.48
CA LEU A 940 -53.73 11.85 -8.19
C LEU A 940 -54.89 11.46 -7.27
N TYR A 941 -56.02 12.15 -7.39
CA TYR A 941 -57.26 11.93 -6.64
C TYR A 941 -58.30 11.12 -7.43
N GLY A 942 -57.94 10.72 -8.66
CA GLY A 942 -58.76 9.92 -9.55
C GLY A 942 -58.75 8.42 -9.23
N ASN A 943 -59.12 7.63 -10.24
CA ASN A 943 -59.08 6.17 -10.14
C ASN A 943 -57.64 5.62 -10.25
N LYS A 944 -57.47 4.35 -9.89
CA LYS A 944 -56.19 3.65 -9.89
C LYS A 944 -55.52 3.63 -11.26
N GLU A 945 -56.26 3.35 -12.32
CA GLU A 945 -55.71 3.24 -13.68
C GLU A 945 -55.08 4.56 -14.15
N GLU A 946 -55.71 5.68 -13.80
CA GLU A 946 -55.24 7.03 -14.12
C GLU A 946 -54.00 7.42 -13.29
N ALA A 947 -54.00 7.12 -11.98
CA ALA A 947 -52.84 7.35 -11.13
C ALA A 947 -51.62 6.50 -11.55
N ASN A 948 -51.83 5.22 -11.86
CA ASN A 948 -50.76 4.32 -12.30
C ASN A 948 -50.15 4.71 -13.66
N ALA A 949 -50.86 5.49 -14.48
CA ALA A 949 -50.32 6.01 -15.73
C ALA A 949 -49.32 7.16 -15.52
N HIS A 950 -49.41 7.86 -14.39
CA HIS A 950 -48.59 9.03 -14.06
C HIS A 950 -47.56 8.77 -12.95
N LEU A 951 -47.60 7.61 -12.29
CA LEU A 951 -46.69 7.21 -11.23
C LEU A 951 -45.94 5.91 -11.59
N PRO A 952 -44.68 5.77 -11.17
CA PRO A 952 -43.88 4.60 -11.46
C PRO A 952 -44.33 3.41 -10.57
N PRO A 953 -44.15 2.17 -11.04
CA PRO A 953 -44.34 0.99 -10.21
C PRO A 953 -43.22 0.86 -9.16
N ALA A 954 -43.27 -0.18 -8.32
CA ALA A 954 -42.34 -0.38 -7.19
C ALA A 954 -40.85 -0.50 -7.60
N SER A 955 -40.56 -0.87 -8.85
CA SER A 955 -39.22 -0.75 -9.45
C SER A 955 -39.30 0.27 -10.57
N PHE A 956 -38.35 1.19 -10.63
CA PHE A 956 -38.32 2.25 -11.63
C PHE A 956 -37.69 1.79 -12.94
N VAL A 957 -37.19 0.55 -13.00
CA VAL A 957 -36.63 -0.06 -14.21
C VAL A 957 -37.70 -0.11 -15.30
N GLY A 958 -37.50 0.69 -16.35
CA GLY A 958 -38.42 0.82 -17.49
C GLY A 958 -39.63 1.75 -17.27
N ALA A 959 -39.70 2.45 -16.13
CA ALA A 959 -40.69 3.52 -15.92
C ALA A 959 -40.39 4.74 -16.81
N SER A 960 -41.42 5.53 -17.14
CA SER A 960 -41.21 6.76 -17.91
C SER A 960 -40.54 7.84 -17.04
N PRO A 961 -39.65 8.68 -17.62
CA PRO A 961 -39.02 9.78 -16.87
C PRO A 961 -40.05 10.72 -16.22
N ASN A 962 -41.17 11.01 -16.90
CA ASN A 962 -42.22 11.86 -16.35
C ASN A 962 -42.91 11.23 -15.13
N ALA A 963 -43.11 9.91 -15.11
CA ALA A 963 -43.66 9.24 -13.94
C ALA A 963 -42.71 9.33 -12.73
N ILE A 964 -41.41 9.09 -12.96
CA ILE A 964 -40.38 9.24 -11.90
C ILE A 964 -40.33 10.68 -11.38
N LYS A 965 -40.39 11.67 -12.26
CA LYS A 965 -40.44 13.10 -11.91
C LYS A 965 -41.67 13.44 -11.06
N ASN A 966 -42.86 12.99 -11.45
CA ASN A 966 -44.08 13.21 -10.67
C ASN A 966 -43.98 12.60 -9.27
N HIS A 967 -43.46 11.37 -9.18
CA HIS A 967 -43.25 10.70 -7.90
C HIS A 967 -42.25 11.44 -7.00
N ALA A 968 -41.11 11.85 -7.56
CA ALA A 968 -40.09 12.61 -6.86
C ALA A 968 -40.62 13.95 -6.36
N LYS A 969 -41.39 14.68 -7.17
CA LYS A 969 -42.01 15.96 -6.79
C LYS A 969 -42.96 15.81 -5.61
N ILE A 970 -43.85 14.81 -5.65
CA ILE A 970 -44.79 14.54 -4.56
C ILE A 970 -44.07 14.22 -3.25
N LEU A 971 -43.03 13.37 -3.30
CA LEU A 971 -42.24 13.03 -2.12
C LEU A 971 -41.47 14.23 -1.56
N ALA A 972 -40.83 15.01 -2.44
CA ALA A 972 -39.98 16.11 -2.04
C ALA A 972 -40.80 17.26 -1.43
N GLU A 973 -41.85 17.72 -2.11
CA GLU A 973 -42.56 18.94 -1.73
C GLU A 973 -43.71 18.69 -0.77
N GLY A 974 -44.43 17.59 -0.95
CA GLY A 974 -45.73 17.42 -0.29
C GLY A 974 -45.81 16.28 0.74
N LEU A 975 -44.77 15.47 0.93
CA LEU A 975 -44.74 14.41 1.92
C LEU A 975 -43.58 14.61 2.93
N PRO A 976 -43.87 15.13 4.14
CA PRO A 976 -42.84 15.39 5.14
C PRO A 976 -42.35 14.11 5.80
N ALA A 977 -41.08 14.12 6.21
CA ALA A 977 -40.53 13.07 7.05
C ALA A 977 -41.18 13.07 8.45
N HIS A 978 -41.48 11.89 8.97
CA HIS A 978 -41.95 11.63 10.33
C HIS A 978 -40.84 11.08 11.24
N SER A 979 -39.59 11.11 10.81
CA SER A 979 -38.46 10.57 11.57
C SER A 979 -37.21 11.43 11.41
N ALA A 980 -36.31 11.34 12.39
CA ALA A 980 -35.05 12.07 12.36
C ALA A 980 -34.17 11.62 11.18
N PRO A 981 -33.23 12.44 10.71
CA PRO A 981 -32.36 12.07 9.59
C PRO A 981 -31.38 10.97 10.01
N ALA A 982 -31.04 10.09 9.07
CA ALA A 982 -30.08 9.01 9.28
C ALA A 982 -28.67 9.54 9.60
N GLY A 983 -28.30 10.73 9.12
CA GLY A 983 -26.99 11.33 9.36
C GLY A 983 -26.67 11.67 10.82
N SER A 984 -27.66 11.74 11.72
CA SER A 984 -27.42 11.89 13.17
C SER A 984 -27.85 10.70 14.00
N ASN A 985 -28.27 9.59 13.36
CA ASN A 985 -28.87 8.45 14.04
C ASN A 985 -28.32 7.11 13.54
N SER A 986 -28.11 6.19 14.48
CA SER A 986 -27.83 4.80 14.14
C SER A 986 -29.02 4.16 13.42
N LEU A 987 -28.76 3.20 12.53
CA LEU A 987 -29.76 2.35 11.88
C LEU A 987 -29.75 0.96 12.52
N PRO A 988 -30.68 0.63 13.45
CA PRO A 988 -30.62 -0.60 14.25
C PRO A 988 -30.83 -1.90 13.46
N LYS A 989 -31.33 -1.81 12.22
CA LYS A 989 -31.42 -2.98 11.32
C LYS A 989 -30.05 -3.39 10.76
N LEU A 990 -29.07 -2.50 10.78
CA LEU A 990 -27.69 -2.83 10.43
C LEU A 990 -26.97 -3.44 11.65
N PRO A 991 -26.03 -4.38 11.44
CA PRO A 991 -25.13 -4.84 12.48
C PRO A 991 -24.48 -3.68 13.26
N LEU A 992 -24.23 -3.88 14.56
CA LEU A 992 -23.64 -2.85 15.42
C LEU A 992 -22.29 -2.34 14.87
N LEU A 993 -21.45 -3.25 14.35
CA LEU A 993 -20.14 -2.93 13.76
C LEU A 993 -20.22 -2.21 12.39
N LEU A 994 -21.43 -1.98 11.87
CA LEU A 994 -21.67 -1.20 10.65
C LEU A 994 -22.34 0.15 10.96
N ASN A 995 -22.44 0.54 12.23
CA ASN A 995 -22.87 1.86 12.66
C ASN A 995 -21.70 2.59 13.35
N TYR A 996 -21.24 3.67 12.75
CA TYR A 996 -20.09 4.46 13.21
C TYR A 996 -20.57 5.84 13.61
N ASP A 997 -20.47 6.17 14.90
CA ASP A 997 -20.73 7.52 15.41
C ASP A 997 -19.45 8.35 15.29
N LEU A 998 -19.34 9.17 14.25
CA LEU A 998 -18.14 9.93 13.90
C LEU A 998 -17.67 10.82 15.06
N ASP A 999 -18.62 11.41 15.81
CA ASP A 999 -18.33 12.25 16.97
C ASP A 999 -17.66 11.49 18.12
N LYS A 1000 -17.91 10.18 18.22
CA LYS A 1000 -17.39 9.34 19.31
C LYS A 1000 -16.21 8.48 18.90
N VAL A 1001 -16.17 8.05 17.64
CA VAL A 1001 -15.22 7.05 17.15
C VAL A 1001 -14.06 7.71 16.40
N ILE A 1002 -14.32 8.78 15.65
CA ILE A 1002 -13.29 9.42 14.81
C ILE A 1002 -12.77 10.69 15.49
N ARG A 1003 -13.67 11.54 16.00
CA ARG A 1003 -13.27 12.80 16.64
C ARG A 1003 -12.45 12.56 17.91
N GLN A 1004 -11.17 12.89 17.87
CA GLN A 1004 -10.28 12.78 19.02
C GLN A 1004 -10.26 14.07 19.83
N ALA A 1005 -10.88 14.10 21.01
CA ALA A 1005 -11.02 15.33 21.80
C ALA A 1005 -9.72 16.06 22.18
N LEU A 1006 -8.58 15.34 22.26
CA LEU A 1006 -7.26 15.93 22.56
C LEU A 1006 -6.49 16.38 21.32
N PHE A 1007 -6.95 15.97 20.14
CA PHE A 1007 -6.28 16.17 18.87
C PHE A 1007 -7.19 16.83 17.84
N TRP A 1008 -8.40 17.27 18.20
CA TRP A 1008 -9.32 17.95 17.28
C TRP A 1008 -8.89 19.40 17.04
N PRO A 1009 -9.02 19.94 15.81
CA PRO A 1009 -8.62 21.31 15.52
C PRO A 1009 -9.32 22.33 16.41
N PHE A 1010 -8.59 23.39 16.77
CA PHE A 1010 -9.13 24.48 17.56
C PHE A 1010 -10.12 25.30 16.74
N ARG A 1011 -11.40 25.17 17.08
CA ARG A 1011 -12.47 26.05 16.60
C ARG A 1011 -12.79 27.10 17.64
N SER A 1012 -13.25 28.27 17.22
CA SER A 1012 -13.83 29.22 18.18
C SER A 1012 -15.07 28.59 18.83
N PRO A 1013 -15.42 28.96 20.07
CA PRO A 1013 -16.67 28.48 20.69
C PRO A 1013 -17.94 28.78 19.87
N ALA A 1014 -17.89 29.80 19.00
CA ALA A 1014 -18.98 30.12 18.06
C ALA A 1014 -19.10 29.10 16.91
N GLU A 1015 -18.01 28.39 16.59
CA GLU A 1015 -17.89 27.35 15.56
C GLU A 1015 -18.05 25.94 16.14
N LYS A 1016 -18.59 25.81 17.37
CA LYS A 1016 -19.02 24.54 17.97
C LYS A 1016 -17.87 23.52 18.10
N GLN A 1017 -16.81 23.92 18.81
CA GLN A 1017 -15.54 23.20 18.98
C GLN A 1017 -15.64 21.77 19.54
N ASP A 1018 -16.71 21.41 20.22
CA ASP A 1018 -16.83 20.19 21.00
C ASP A 1018 -17.54 19.03 20.30
N ARG A 1019 -17.78 19.14 18.98
CA ARG A 1019 -18.53 18.14 18.21
C ARG A 1019 -18.12 18.01 16.75
N TRP A 1020 -18.44 16.87 16.12
CA TRP A 1020 -18.30 16.61 14.69
C TRP A 1020 -19.47 17.21 13.90
N LEU A 1021 -19.17 18.13 12.98
CA LEU A 1021 -20.09 18.87 12.11
C LEU A 1021 -20.25 18.22 10.73
N HIS A 1022 -21.26 18.67 9.99
CA HIS A 1022 -21.69 18.05 8.74
C HIS A 1022 -20.58 17.89 7.68
N SER A 1023 -19.67 18.87 7.59
CA SER A 1023 -18.57 18.92 6.62
C SER A 1023 -17.22 18.44 7.19
N ASP A 1024 -17.20 17.88 8.40
CA ASP A 1024 -15.95 17.52 9.09
C ASP A 1024 -15.21 16.34 8.49
N TYR A 1025 -15.82 15.64 7.52
CA TYR A 1025 -15.10 14.66 6.72
C TYR A 1025 -14.16 15.31 5.70
N LEU A 1026 -14.42 16.56 5.30
CA LEU A 1026 -13.69 17.30 4.26
C LEU A 1026 -12.88 18.46 4.85
N ASN A 1027 -13.48 19.31 5.70
CA ASN A 1027 -12.83 20.58 6.07
C ASN A 1027 -11.57 20.44 6.96
N PRO A 1028 -11.52 19.54 7.96
CA PRO A 1028 -10.31 19.30 8.73
C PRO A 1028 -9.24 18.60 7.91
N ALA A 1029 -7.98 18.93 8.20
CA ALA A 1029 -6.81 18.24 7.68
C ALA A 1029 -6.90 16.71 7.84
N LEU A 1030 -6.29 15.98 6.91
CA LEU A 1030 -6.28 14.51 6.90
C LEU A 1030 -5.89 13.88 8.25
N PRO A 1031 -4.89 14.36 9.02
CA PRO A 1031 -4.56 13.78 10.32
C PRO A 1031 -5.73 13.65 11.29
N PHE A 1032 -6.71 14.56 11.23
CA PHE A 1032 -7.87 14.54 12.11
C PHE A 1032 -8.94 13.50 11.70
N VAL A 1033 -8.93 13.07 10.44
CA VAL A 1033 -9.99 12.28 9.82
C VAL A 1033 -9.49 11.01 9.14
N ALA A 1034 -8.19 10.73 9.14
CA ALA A 1034 -7.57 9.60 8.46
C ALA A 1034 -8.22 8.25 8.82
N GLU A 1035 -8.66 8.08 10.07
CA GLU A 1035 -9.32 6.85 10.52
C GLU A 1035 -10.64 6.57 9.78
N LEU A 1036 -11.41 7.61 9.41
CA LEU A 1036 -12.63 7.44 8.60
C LEU A 1036 -12.29 6.77 7.26
N TYR A 1037 -11.26 7.28 6.58
CA TYR A 1037 -10.85 6.79 5.28
C TYR A 1037 -10.23 5.40 5.37
N ARG A 1038 -9.41 5.13 6.39
CA ARG A 1038 -8.82 3.80 6.62
C ARG A 1038 -9.88 2.73 6.89
N ILE A 1039 -10.93 3.04 7.64
CA ILE A 1039 -12.08 2.12 7.83
C ILE A 1039 -12.72 1.79 6.48
N CYS A 1040 -12.93 2.80 5.62
CA CYS A 1040 -13.47 2.59 4.28
C CYS A 1040 -12.52 1.77 3.40
N VAL A 1041 -11.23 2.10 3.37
CA VAL A 1041 -10.19 1.42 2.56
C VAL A 1041 -10.11 -0.07 2.90
N LYS A 1042 -10.17 -0.44 4.18
CA LYS A 1042 -10.21 -1.86 4.60
C LYS A 1042 -11.37 -2.65 3.98
N SER A 1043 -12.52 -2.00 3.75
CA SER A 1043 -13.68 -2.63 3.10
C SER A 1043 -13.61 -2.59 1.56
N ILE A 1044 -12.90 -1.61 0.98
CA ILE A 1044 -12.71 -1.45 -0.46
C ILE A 1044 -11.64 -2.43 -0.98
N ASN A 1045 -10.57 -2.61 -0.21
CA ASN A 1045 -9.42 -3.46 -0.52
C ASN A 1045 -9.35 -4.67 0.44
N PRO A 1046 -10.37 -5.57 0.47
CA PRO A 1046 -10.45 -6.66 1.44
C PRO A 1046 -9.38 -7.75 1.27
#